data_AF-A0A1I5JFS5-F1
#
_entry.id   AF-A0A1I5JFS5-F1
#
_cell.length_a   1.000
_cell.length_b   1.000
_cell.length_c   1.000
_cell.angle_alpha   90.00
_cell.angle_beta   90.00
_cell.angle_gamma   90.00
#
_symmetry.space_group_name_H-M   'P 1'
#
loop_
_entity.id
_entity.type
_entity.pdbx_description
1 polymer ?
#
loop_
_entity_poly.entity_id
_entity_poly.type
_entity_poly.pdbx_seq_one_letter_code
_entity_poly.pdbx_strand_id
1 'polypeptide(L)'
;MFETVLIANRGEIAVRAIRTLKRLGVKSVAVYSDADRNAQHVRDADIAIALGGDKPADSYLRIDKILAAAQETGAQAIYPGYGFLSESAEFADACEAAGIAFVGPTGEQIREFGLKHRARELAAQAQVPMAPGTGLLQSLEEALSAAESIGYPVMLKTTAGGGGIGLTRCSDAAALESAYESVKRMGEQFFSDAGVFLERFVDQARHVEVQIFGDGQGRVAALGERDCSLQRRNQKVVEETPAPNLPQATRERLHAAAVQLGESVKYRSAGTVEFIYDAARDDFYFLEVNTRLQVEHPVTEMVTGLDLIECMLRVAAGDALDWPVLNRAPQGAAIEVRIYAEDPLKNFQPSPGVLTDVHFPDDVRVDGWVSTGSEVSAFYDPMIAKLIVHAATRDEAIAKLQKALGETRLHGIASNLDYLRQVVADERFAKGEVWTRLLDSFTFKASVIEVLEPGTYSSVQDYPGRLGYWDIGVPPSGPMDDFAFRLANRIVGNAAEAAGLEFTLQGPTLRFHSDALIALTGADCPATLDDAPVAYWQPVAVKAGQVLKLGRAVSGCRTYLAVRNGLDVPLYLGSRSTFALGQFGGHAGRTLRTADMLAISQPELPACTTPAPVAPPQAAHPSLIPSYGSTWNIGVLYGPHGAPDFFTADAIEEFFAAEWEVHYNSNRLGVRLSGPKPSWARADGGEAGLHPSNVHDCEYAIGAINFTGDFPVILTKDGPSLGGFVCPVTIAKAELWKVGQVKPGDKLRFHPIGFQQAQSLEQAQLGSIEALAAISAVTLPAPSLQPDNTVSATVLAELPADGSRPRAVYRQAGDAYILLEYGDNVLDLALRLRVHLLMEALKAEPLRGLEELAPGVRSLQLRYDSRVLHQRTLLDHLLRLERQLGDVAELKVPTRIVHLPMAFEDSATLAAVERYRETVRSEAPWLPNNVDFIQRANGLESREEVRDILFDASYLILGLGDVYLDAPCAVPLDPRHRLLSSKYNPARTFTAEGTVGIGGMYMCIYGMDSPGGYQLVGRTLPIWNKYVKNAQFENGQPWLLRFFDQVRFYPVSEAELDEFREAFREGRAQIRIEKSEFDFAAYNHFIADNAADIEAFQSQQKAAFDAEVELWKDDDPSAAQALSAMTDDDADLDGHLVAAEMSGSVWKVLVEPGQYVAAGTPLLVVEAMKMELAVTAPVAGTVKSLRCAPGKAVTPGDTLLLLTPNEAA
;
A
#
# COMPACT_ATOMS: atom_id res chain seq x y z
N MET A 1 23.35 -0.35 38.95
CA MET A 1 22.37 -0.03 37.87
C MET A 1 22.65 1.35 37.25
N PHE A 2 22.45 1.51 35.93
CA PHE A 2 22.65 2.76 35.18
C PHE A 2 21.39 3.63 35.10
N GLU A 3 21.55 4.94 34.84
CA GLU A 3 20.46 5.89 34.60
C GLU A 3 20.10 6.01 33.11
N THR A 4 21.11 5.99 32.23
CA THR A 4 20.96 6.12 30.77
C THR A 4 21.86 5.12 30.06
N VAL A 5 21.30 4.38 29.09
CA VAL A 5 22.00 3.37 28.29
C VAL A 5 21.76 3.63 26.80
N LEU A 6 22.85 3.68 26.03
CA LEU A 6 22.79 3.76 24.57
C LEU A 6 22.78 2.36 23.95
N ILE A 7 21.97 2.18 22.92
CA ILE A 7 21.89 0.92 22.17
C ILE A 7 22.62 1.11 20.85
N ALA A 8 23.76 0.47 20.68
CA ALA A 8 24.57 0.52 19.46
C ALA A 8 24.09 -0.52 18.44
N ASN A 9 22.78 -0.52 18.15
CA ASN A 9 22.13 -1.48 17.26
C ASN A 9 20.81 -0.91 16.71
N ARG A 10 20.11 -1.69 15.88
CA ARG A 10 18.84 -1.36 15.22
C ARG A 10 17.84 -2.50 15.34
N GLY A 11 16.66 -2.31 14.75
CA GLY A 11 15.70 -3.41 14.49
C GLY A 11 15.17 -4.05 15.77
N GLU A 12 14.93 -5.35 15.71
CA GLU A 12 14.27 -6.13 16.76
C GLU A 12 15.06 -6.18 18.07
N ILE A 13 16.41 -6.26 18.01
CA ILE A 13 17.23 -6.34 19.22
C ILE A 13 17.27 -5.00 19.95
N ALA A 14 17.21 -3.89 19.22
CA ALA A 14 17.10 -2.57 19.81
C ALA A 14 15.72 -2.38 20.47
N VAL A 15 14.63 -2.77 19.79
CA VAL A 15 13.27 -2.76 20.37
C VAL A 15 13.20 -3.63 21.63
N ARG A 16 13.78 -4.84 21.59
CA ARG A 16 13.90 -5.69 22.79
C ARG A 16 14.59 -4.89 23.88
N ALA A 17 15.80 -4.39 23.65
CA ALA A 17 16.60 -3.73 24.68
C ALA A 17 15.84 -2.56 25.33
N ILE A 18 15.14 -1.75 24.53
CA ILE A 18 14.30 -0.66 25.01
C ILE A 18 13.20 -1.16 25.95
N ARG A 19 12.52 -2.27 25.64
CA ARG A 19 11.51 -2.86 26.54
C ARG A 19 12.09 -3.22 27.91
N THR A 20 13.28 -3.83 27.95
CA THR A 20 13.97 -4.15 29.20
C THR A 20 14.37 -2.87 29.95
N LEU A 21 14.98 -1.89 29.28
CA LEU A 21 15.41 -0.62 29.89
C LEU A 21 14.22 0.14 30.48
N LYS A 22 13.12 0.25 29.73
CA LYS A 22 11.87 0.90 30.18
C LYS A 22 11.30 0.24 31.42
N ARG A 23 11.26 -1.10 31.47
CA ARG A 23 10.81 -1.86 32.66
C ARG A 23 11.70 -1.58 33.88
N LEU A 24 12.99 -1.39 33.68
CA LEU A 24 13.97 -1.08 34.73
C LEU A 24 14.00 0.41 35.12
N GLY A 25 13.25 1.27 34.42
CA GLY A 25 13.28 2.73 34.64
C GLY A 25 14.58 3.40 34.15
N VAL A 26 15.30 2.77 33.24
CA VAL A 26 16.54 3.27 32.63
C VAL A 26 16.21 3.98 31.33
N LYS A 27 16.72 5.20 31.13
CA LYS A 27 16.53 5.95 29.88
C LYS A 27 17.28 5.26 28.74
N SER A 28 16.60 5.09 27.63
CA SER A 28 17.12 4.46 26.43
C SER A 28 17.53 5.50 25.39
N VAL A 29 18.70 5.32 24.80
CA VAL A 29 19.18 6.12 23.67
C VAL A 29 19.30 5.22 22.44
N ALA A 30 18.47 5.48 21.43
CA ALA A 30 18.58 4.85 20.12
C ALA A 30 19.55 5.65 19.23
N VAL A 31 20.26 4.94 18.35
CA VAL A 31 20.96 5.53 17.22
C VAL A 31 20.33 5.03 15.92
N TYR A 32 20.37 5.84 14.86
CA TYR A 32 19.77 5.44 13.59
C TYR A 32 20.50 6.00 12.36
N SER A 33 20.48 5.20 11.30
CA SER A 33 20.81 5.62 9.93
C SER A 33 19.62 6.35 9.29
N ASP A 34 19.84 7.02 8.16
CA ASP A 34 18.75 7.74 7.48
C ASP A 34 17.61 6.80 7.05
N ALA A 35 17.95 5.60 6.58
CA ALA A 35 16.99 4.54 6.24
C ALA A 35 16.17 4.01 7.44
N ASP A 36 16.66 4.15 8.68
CA ASP A 36 15.97 3.68 9.90
C ASP A 36 15.27 4.80 10.68
N ARG A 37 15.26 6.04 10.16
CA ARG A 37 14.69 7.22 10.82
C ARG A 37 13.28 7.03 11.38
N ASN A 38 12.49 6.17 10.75
CA ASN A 38 11.10 5.92 11.12
C ASN A 38 10.87 4.50 11.70
N ALA A 39 11.95 3.76 11.98
CA ALA A 39 11.89 2.40 12.56
C ALA A 39 11.39 2.41 14.02
N GLN A 40 10.88 1.27 14.48
CA GLN A 40 10.25 1.16 15.80
C GLN A 40 11.21 1.48 16.95
N HIS A 41 12.49 1.10 16.87
CA HIS A 41 13.44 1.38 17.95
C HIS A 41 13.73 2.87 18.12
N VAL A 42 13.60 3.68 17.05
CA VAL A 42 13.72 5.13 17.11
C VAL A 42 12.51 5.75 17.82
N ARG A 43 11.33 5.20 17.57
CA ARG A 43 10.06 5.66 18.17
C ARG A 43 9.92 5.29 19.64
N ASP A 44 10.40 4.10 20.01
CA ASP A 44 10.24 3.55 21.36
C ASP A 44 11.25 4.14 22.37
N ALA A 45 12.39 4.63 21.90
CA ALA A 45 13.45 5.16 22.75
C ALA A 45 13.12 6.54 23.33
N ASP A 46 13.69 6.84 24.50
CA ASP A 46 13.50 8.16 25.15
C ASP A 46 14.27 9.27 24.43
N ILE A 47 15.41 8.93 23.82
CA ILE A 47 16.24 9.82 23.02
C ILE A 47 16.66 9.05 21.75
N ALA A 48 16.70 9.73 20.60
CA ALA A 48 17.19 9.15 19.36
C ALA A 48 18.19 10.08 18.66
N ILE A 49 19.35 9.56 18.28
CA ILE A 49 20.45 10.31 17.64
C ILE A 49 20.67 9.82 16.21
N ALA A 50 20.61 10.74 15.25
CA ALA A 50 20.91 10.45 13.85
C ALA A 50 22.42 10.27 13.66
N LEU A 51 22.83 9.14 13.07
CA LEU A 51 24.22 8.90 12.65
C LEU A 51 24.48 9.44 11.25
N GLY A 52 23.43 9.53 10.41
CA GLY A 52 23.50 9.88 8.99
C GLY A 52 24.06 8.76 8.10
N GLY A 53 23.72 8.82 6.81
CA GLY A 53 24.06 7.81 5.81
C GLY A 53 23.12 6.60 5.84
N ASP A 54 23.10 5.84 4.74
CA ASP A 54 22.19 4.70 4.56
C ASP A 54 22.83 3.34 4.80
N LYS A 55 24.16 3.24 4.74
CA LYS A 55 24.90 1.97 4.82
C LYS A 55 25.46 1.74 6.23
N PRO A 56 25.65 0.47 6.64
CA PRO A 56 26.31 0.14 7.91
C PRO A 56 27.66 0.85 8.12
N ALA A 57 28.51 0.91 7.08
CA ALA A 57 29.84 1.52 7.13
C ALA A 57 29.83 3.03 7.38
N ASP A 58 28.74 3.71 7.01
CA ASP A 58 28.58 5.15 7.18
C ASP A 58 27.90 5.48 8.53
N SER A 59 27.26 4.49 9.16
CA SER A 59 26.39 4.64 10.34
C SER A 59 26.78 3.69 11.48
N TYR A 60 26.11 2.55 11.65
CA TYR A 60 26.20 1.66 12.83
C TYR A 60 27.59 1.04 13.08
N LEU A 61 28.49 1.03 12.08
CA LEU A 61 29.88 0.56 12.24
C LEU A 61 30.86 1.69 12.59
N ARG A 62 30.39 2.94 12.74
CA ARG A 62 31.24 4.10 13.05
C ARG A 62 31.39 4.31 14.54
N ILE A 63 32.43 3.69 15.11
CA ILE A 63 32.81 3.79 16.53
C ILE A 63 32.83 5.25 17.01
N ASP A 64 33.43 6.15 16.23
CA ASP A 64 33.53 7.58 16.54
C ASP A 64 32.15 8.25 16.69
N LYS A 65 31.21 7.94 15.80
CA LYS A 65 29.84 8.49 15.86
C LYS A 65 29.06 7.91 17.05
N ILE A 66 29.20 6.62 17.33
CA ILE A 66 28.50 5.97 18.45
C ILE A 66 28.99 6.51 19.80
N LEU A 67 30.32 6.68 19.95
CA LEU A 67 30.88 7.28 21.17
C LEU A 67 30.48 8.75 21.31
N ALA A 68 30.46 9.52 20.22
CA ALA A 68 29.97 10.90 20.24
C ALA A 68 28.50 10.98 20.69
N ALA A 69 27.63 10.12 20.17
CA ALA A 69 26.23 10.05 20.57
C ALA A 69 26.06 9.68 22.05
N ALA A 70 26.87 8.75 22.57
CA ALA A 70 26.84 8.37 23.98
C ALA A 70 27.29 9.53 24.88
N GLN A 71 28.32 10.29 24.46
CA GLN A 71 28.80 11.47 25.18
C GLN A 71 27.78 12.61 25.18
N GLU A 72 27.16 12.91 24.03
CA GLU A 72 26.15 13.96 23.88
C GLU A 72 24.94 13.72 24.79
N THR A 73 24.53 12.47 24.94
CA THR A 73 23.35 12.07 25.72
C THR A 73 23.65 11.71 27.18
N GLY A 74 24.92 11.67 27.57
CA GLY A 74 25.36 11.27 28.90
C GLY A 74 25.10 9.79 29.22
N ALA A 75 25.09 8.92 28.20
CA ALA A 75 24.93 7.48 28.40
C ALA A 75 26.11 6.89 29.18
N GLN A 76 25.82 6.16 30.25
CA GLN A 76 26.83 5.56 31.15
C GLN A 76 27.28 4.19 30.66
N ALA A 77 26.49 3.56 29.79
CA ALA A 77 26.78 2.27 29.22
C ALA A 77 26.29 2.18 27.77
N ILE A 78 26.94 1.32 26.98
CA ILE A 78 26.52 0.98 25.62
C ILE A 78 26.19 -0.51 25.57
N TYR A 79 24.95 -0.81 25.17
CA TYR A 79 24.49 -2.15 24.84
C TYR A 79 24.63 -2.39 23.33
N PRO A 80 25.51 -3.32 22.89
CA PRO A 80 25.80 -3.51 21.47
C PRO A 80 24.86 -4.50 20.77
N GLY A 81 24.05 -5.28 21.51
CA GLY A 81 23.25 -6.36 20.93
C GLY A 81 24.10 -7.43 20.23
N TYR A 82 23.76 -7.76 18.98
CA TYR A 82 24.51 -8.68 18.12
C TYR A 82 24.68 -8.13 16.70
N GLY A 83 25.67 -8.63 15.96
CA GLY A 83 26.12 -8.01 14.72
C GLY A 83 26.80 -6.66 14.97
N PHE A 84 27.07 -5.90 13.92
CA PHE A 84 27.76 -4.61 13.99
C PHE A 84 29.02 -4.64 14.86
N LEU A 85 29.08 -3.82 15.91
CA LEU A 85 30.23 -3.65 16.80
C LEU A 85 30.23 -4.58 18.02
N SER A 86 29.28 -5.52 18.12
CA SER A 86 29.12 -6.40 19.30
C SER A 86 30.31 -7.32 19.59
N GLU A 87 31.06 -7.72 18.56
CA GLU A 87 32.30 -8.51 18.68
C GLU A 87 33.53 -7.69 18.27
N SER A 88 33.45 -6.36 18.28
CA SER A 88 34.60 -5.49 18.04
C SER A 88 35.33 -5.22 19.35
N ALA A 89 36.50 -5.85 19.51
CA ALA A 89 37.38 -5.61 20.65
C ALA A 89 37.84 -4.14 20.73
N GLU A 90 38.09 -3.50 19.58
CA GLU A 90 38.47 -2.09 19.52
C GLU A 90 37.35 -1.19 20.04
N PHE A 91 36.09 -1.53 19.75
CA PHE A 91 34.94 -0.79 20.26
C PHE A 91 34.75 -0.97 21.76
N ALA A 92 34.89 -2.19 22.27
CA ALA A 92 34.82 -2.46 23.71
C ALA A 92 35.91 -1.69 24.48
N ASP A 93 37.15 -1.73 24.00
CA ASP A 93 38.27 -0.97 24.58
C ASP A 93 38.03 0.54 24.51
N ALA A 94 37.50 1.05 23.38
CA ALA A 94 37.20 2.47 23.22
C ALA A 94 36.07 2.96 24.14
N CYS A 95 35.06 2.13 24.41
CA CYS A 95 34.03 2.43 25.41
C CYS A 95 34.65 2.55 26.81
N GLU A 96 35.41 1.54 27.23
CA GLU A 96 36.04 1.54 28.57
C GLU A 96 37.03 2.71 28.73
N ALA A 97 37.81 3.03 27.70
CA ALA A 97 38.72 4.18 27.68
C ALA A 97 37.98 5.53 27.77
N ALA A 98 36.75 5.60 27.25
CA ALA A 98 35.88 6.78 27.38
C ALA A 98 35.11 6.82 28.71
N GLY A 99 35.31 5.85 29.61
CA GLY A 99 34.57 5.74 30.88
C GLY A 99 33.12 5.29 30.70
N ILE A 100 32.79 4.68 29.57
CA ILE A 100 31.45 4.17 29.24
C ILE A 100 31.48 2.65 29.37
N ALA A 101 30.58 2.07 30.16
CA ALA A 101 30.56 0.62 30.36
C ALA A 101 30.10 -0.11 29.09
N PHE A 102 30.95 -0.98 28.54
CA PHE A 102 30.56 -1.88 27.47
C PHE A 102 29.75 -3.06 28.04
N VAL A 103 28.49 -3.19 27.64
CA VAL A 103 27.58 -4.24 28.15
C VAL A 103 27.84 -5.55 27.41
N GLY A 104 28.97 -6.19 27.70
CA GLY A 104 29.48 -7.38 27.04
C GLY A 104 30.79 -7.89 27.65
N PRO A 105 31.47 -8.87 27.03
CA PRO A 105 32.80 -9.30 27.45
C PRO A 105 33.86 -8.18 27.31
N THR A 106 35.05 -8.37 27.88
CA THR A 106 36.15 -7.40 27.73
C THR A 106 36.76 -7.49 26.32
N GLY A 107 37.44 -6.43 25.85
CA GLY A 107 38.13 -6.46 24.55
C GLY A 107 39.19 -7.57 24.46
N GLU A 108 39.85 -7.90 25.57
CA GLU A 108 40.76 -9.06 25.68
C GLU A 108 40.02 -10.38 25.43
N GLN A 109 38.89 -10.61 26.09
CA GLN A 109 38.08 -11.83 25.92
C GLN A 109 37.54 -11.98 24.49
N ILE A 110 37.14 -10.86 23.87
CA ILE A 110 36.71 -10.84 22.47
C ILE A 110 37.87 -11.24 21.53
N ARG A 111 39.08 -10.72 21.75
CA ARG A 111 40.26 -11.09 20.94
C ARG A 111 40.66 -12.55 21.09
N GLU A 112 40.64 -13.07 22.32
CA GLU A 112 41.02 -14.46 22.63
C GLU A 112 40.14 -15.47 21.88
N PHE A 113 38.84 -15.20 21.73
CA PHE A 113 37.91 -16.06 20.99
C PHE A 113 37.71 -15.69 19.52
N GLY A 114 37.97 -14.44 19.11
CA GLY A 114 37.82 -14.01 17.71
C GLY A 114 38.84 -14.62 16.75
N LEU A 115 40.00 -15.08 17.26
CA LEU A 115 41.02 -15.77 16.48
C LEU A 115 40.84 -17.29 16.56
N LYS A 116 40.51 -17.94 15.43
CA LYS A 116 40.21 -19.38 15.36
C LYS A 116 41.28 -20.28 16.01
N HIS A 117 42.57 -20.02 15.77
CA HIS A 117 43.64 -20.83 16.35
C HIS A 117 43.69 -20.67 17.87
N ARG A 118 43.52 -19.43 18.37
CA ARG A 118 43.57 -19.12 19.79
C ARG A 118 42.38 -19.69 20.55
N ALA A 119 41.18 -19.57 20.00
CA ALA A 119 39.97 -20.19 20.55
C ALA A 119 40.13 -21.71 20.71
N ARG A 120 40.76 -22.39 19.73
CA ARG A 120 41.03 -23.83 19.79
C ARG A 120 42.11 -24.20 20.80
N GLU A 121 43.16 -23.39 20.95
CA GLU A 121 44.15 -23.57 22.01
C GLU A 121 43.51 -23.47 23.39
N LEU A 122 42.66 -22.48 23.60
CA LEU A 122 41.90 -22.31 24.86
C LEU A 122 40.96 -23.49 25.10
N ALA A 123 40.22 -23.91 24.08
CA ALA A 123 39.35 -25.09 24.16
C ALA A 123 40.14 -26.35 24.54
N ALA A 124 41.29 -26.59 23.91
CA ALA A 124 42.16 -27.73 24.24
C ALA A 124 42.74 -27.63 25.66
N GLN A 125 43.16 -26.44 26.11
CA GLN A 125 43.65 -26.20 27.47
C GLN A 125 42.56 -26.40 28.53
N ALA A 126 41.33 -25.99 28.21
CA ALA A 126 40.13 -26.22 29.03
C ALA A 126 39.56 -27.64 28.89
N GLN A 127 40.24 -28.55 28.19
CA GLN A 127 39.85 -29.95 28.00
C GLN A 127 38.48 -30.13 27.31
N VAL A 128 38.09 -29.16 26.49
CA VAL A 128 36.89 -29.25 25.65
C VAL A 128 37.14 -30.24 24.50
N PRO A 129 36.22 -31.18 24.23
CA PRO A 129 36.35 -32.11 23.11
C PRO A 129 36.51 -31.39 21.77
N MET A 130 37.58 -31.70 21.05
CA MET A 130 37.89 -31.16 19.72
C MET A 130 37.57 -32.18 18.62
N ALA A 131 37.19 -31.70 17.44
CA ALA A 131 36.98 -32.59 16.30
C ALA A 131 38.29 -33.36 16.00
N PRO A 132 38.24 -34.70 15.84
CA PRO A 132 39.42 -35.47 15.49
C PRO A 132 40.00 -34.94 14.19
N GLY A 133 41.25 -34.55 14.22
CA GLY A 133 41.90 -33.87 13.12
C GLY A 133 43.42 -33.87 13.27
N THR A 134 44.09 -33.29 12.30
CA THR A 134 45.54 -33.21 12.25
C THR A 134 46.01 -31.79 12.55
N GLY A 135 47.30 -31.66 12.88
CA GLY A 135 48.01 -30.41 12.61
C GLY A 135 48.16 -30.18 11.10
N LEU A 136 49.05 -29.25 10.74
CA LEU A 136 49.46 -29.05 9.35
C LEU A 136 50.08 -30.32 8.78
N LEU A 137 49.57 -30.74 7.62
CA LEU A 137 50.04 -31.90 6.87
C LEU A 137 51.16 -31.49 5.92
N GLN A 138 52.24 -32.28 5.87
CA GLN A 138 53.41 -32.01 5.03
C GLN A 138 53.31 -32.69 3.66
N SER A 139 52.56 -33.79 3.55
CA SER A 139 52.40 -34.56 2.32
C SER A 139 51.01 -35.21 2.19
N LEU A 140 50.67 -35.60 0.95
CA LEU A 140 49.48 -36.38 0.66
C LEU A 140 49.50 -37.77 1.36
N GLU A 141 50.66 -38.41 1.46
CA GLU A 141 50.79 -39.70 2.18
C GLU A 141 50.48 -39.56 3.67
N GLU A 142 50.93 -38.45 4.28
CA GLU A 142 50.58 -38.12 5.66
C GLU A 142 49.06 -37.88 5.79
N ALA A 143 48.46 -37.19 4.82
CA ALA A 143 47.02 -36.96 4.77
C ALA A 143 46.22 -38.28 4.66
N LEU A 144 46.61 -39.19 3.77
CA LEU A 144 45.95 -40.48 3.59
C LEU A 144 46.02 -41.35 4.85
N SER A 145 47.20 -41.43 5.48
CA SER A 145 47.41 -42.16 6.73
C SER A 145 46.60 -41.56 7.89
N ALA A 146 46.60 -40.22 8.01
CA ALA A 146 45.80 -39.54 9.00
C ALA A 146 44.28 -39.73 8.78
N ALA A 147 43.83 -39.71 7.52
CA ALA A 147 42.44 -39.95 7.18
C ALA A 147 41.96 -41.38 7.51
N GLU A 148 42.82 -42.40 7.36
CA GLU A 148 42.52 -43.76 7.83
C GLU A 148 42.34 -43.82 9.35
N SER A 149 43.18 -43.10 10.10
CA SER A 149 43.09 -43.02 11.57
C SER A 149 41.85 -42.26 12.05
N ILE A 150 41.54 -41.12 11.42
CA ILE A 150 40.34 -40.30 11.71
C ILE A 150 39.05 -41.03 11.29
N GLY A 151 39.13 -41.78 10.19
CA GLY A 151 38.03 -42.46 9.51
C GLY A 151 37.25 -41.52 8.58
N TYR A 152 37.00 -41.98 7.35
CA TYR A 152 36.21 -41.28 6.35
C TYR A 152 34.71 -41.17 6.74
N PRO A 153 33.98 -40.13 6.26
CA PRO A 153 34.49 -39.01 5.47
C PRO A 153 35.31 -38.02 6.30
N VAL A 154 36.30 -37.40 5.65
CA VAL A 154 37.13 -36.33 6.23
C VAL A 154 36.97 -35.05 5.42
N MET A 155 37.16 -33.90 6.06
CA MET A 155 37.19 -32.59 5.43
C MET A 155 38.64 -32.14 5.34
N LEU A 156 39.15 -31.99 4.12
CA LEU A 156 40.44 -31.37 3.86
C LEU A 156 40.25 -29.85 3.84
N LYS A 157 41.01 -29.11 4.64
CA LYS A 157 40.89 -27.66 4.81
C LYS A 157 42.24 -26.97 4.66
N THR A 158 42.26 -25.74 4.17
CA THR A 158 43.44 -24.86 4.26
C THR A 158 43.46 -24.12 5.61
N THR A 159 44.65 -23.73 6.09
CA THR A 159 44.81 -22.98 7.35
C THR A 159 44.19 -21.59 7.34
N ALA A 160 44.10 -20.95 6.17
CA ALA A 160 43.61 -19.59 6.02
C ALA A 160 42.20 -19.50 5.39
N GLY A 161 41.50 -20.64 5.22
CA GLY A 161 40.19 -20.71 4.56
C GLY A 161 39.04 -20.08 5.37
N GLY A 162 38.31 -19.17 4.74
CA GLY A 162 37.07 -18.57 5.22
C GLY A 162 35.93 -18.73 4.20
N GLY A 163 34.68 -18.83 4.67
CA GLY A 163 33.50 -18.79 3.80
C GLY A 163 33.30 -19.99 2.85
N GLY A 164 33.86 -21.16 3.15
CA GLY A 164 33.71 -22.35 2.29
C GLY A 164 34.77 -22.49 1.18
N ILE A 165 35.68 -21.52 1.05
CA ILE A 165 36.75 -21.53 0.05
C ILE A 165 37.97 -22.26 0.65
N GLY A 166 38.55 -23.21 -0.09
CA GLY A 166 39.69 -23.99 0.38
C GLY A 166 39.32 -25.14 1.32
N LEU A 167 38.13 -25.74 1.15
CA LEU A 167 37.74 -26.95 1.88
C LEU A 167 36.99 -27.94 0.99
N THR A 168 37.30 -29.24 1.14
CA THR A 168 36.72 -30.32 0.32
C THR A 168 36.39 -31.54 1.17
N ARG A 169 35.14 -32.01 1.08
CA ARG A 169 34.71 -33.29 1.66
C ARG A 169 35.30 -34.44 0.85
N CYS A 170 36.04 -35.30 1.52
CA CYS A 170 36.65 -36.49 0.94
C CYS A 170 35.93 -37.71 1.53
N SER A 171 35.18 -38.44 0.71
CA SER A 171 34.43 -39.64 1.12
C SER A 171 35.31 -40.87 1.30
N ASP A 172 36.49 -40.87 0.69
CA ASP A 172 37.41 -41.99 0.60
C ASP A 172 38.81 -41.48 0.20
N ALA A 173 39.77 -42.41 0.14
CA ALA A 173 41.17 -42.13 -0.20
C ALA A 173 41.34 -41.52 -1.60
N ALA A 174 40.58 -41.97 -2.60
CA ALA A 174 40.69 -41.46 -3.96
C ALA A 174 40.18 -40.01 -4.07
N ALA A 175 39.10 -39.69 -3.35
CA ALA A 175 38.60 -38.32 -3.25
C ALA A 175 39.62 -37.39 -2.57
N LEU A 176 40.29 -37.86 -1.51
CA LEU A 176 41.33 -37.10 -0.81
C LEU A 176 42.55 -36.85 -1.70
N GLU A 177 43.02 -37.89 -2.40
CA GLU A 177 44.11 -37.80 -3.36
C GLU A 177 43.82 -36.77 -4.47
N SER A 178 42.61 -36.81 -5.04
CA SER A 178 42.20 -35.87 -6.07
C SER A 178 42.03 -34.44 -5.54
N ALA A 179 41.66 -34.26 -4.28
CA ALA A 179 41.40 -32.96 -3.69
C ALA A 179 42.66 -32.24 -3.18
N TYR A 180 43.69 -32.99 -2.76
CA TYR A 180 44.83 -32.47 -2.00
C TYR A 180 45.53 -31.28 -2.66
N GLU A 181 46.04 -31.47 -3.88
CA GLU A 181 46.74 -30.41 -4.62
C GLU A 181 45.83 -29.25 -5.00
N SER A 182 44.54 -29.51 -5.25
CA SER A 182 43.58 -28.46 -5.58
C SER A 182 43.29 -27.56 -4.39
N VAL A 183 43.08 -28.14 -3.20
CA VAL A 183 42.83 -27.39 -1.97
C VAL A 183 44.07 -26.62 -1.53
N LYS A 184 45.25 -27.24 -1.61
CA LYS A 184 46.53 -26.59 -1.34
C LYS A 184 46.76 -25.38 -2.24
N ARG A 185 46.55 -25.53 -3.56
CA ARG A 185 46.66 -24.44 -4.54
C ARG A 185 45.63 -23.33 -4.31
N MET A 186 44.40 -23.66 -3.91
CA MET A 186 43.41 -22.65 -3.51
C MET A 186 43.89 -21.88 -2.27
N GLY A 187 44.50 -22.55 -1.30
CA GLY A 187 45.15 -21.90 -0.15
C GLY A 187 46.19 -20.86 -0.58
N GLU A 188 47.12 -21.28 -1.44
CA GLU A 188 48.18 -20.41 -1.96
C GLU A 188 47.61 -19.22 -2.75
N GLN A 189 46.65 -19.47 -3.65
CA GLN A 189 46.14 -18.46 -4.57
C GLN A 189 45.27 -17.41 -3.88
N PHE A 190 44.42 -17.83 -2.93
CA PHE A 190 43.46 -16.93 -2.29
C PHE A 190 43.97 -16.35 -0.97
N PHE A 191 44.92 -17.02 -0.31
CA PHE A 191 45.33 -16.66 1.05
C PHE A 191 46.84 -16.60 1.26
N SER A 192 47.65 -16.82 0.21
CA SER A 192 49.12 -16.86 0.31
C SER A 192 49.63 -17.85 1.36
N ASP A 193 48.86 -18.91 1.67
CA ASP A 193 49.18 -19.95 2.65
C ASP A 193 48.85 -21.34 2.07
N ALA A 194 49.88 -22.18 1.94
CA ALA A 194 49.80 -23.54 1.38
C ALA A 194 49.44 -24.61 2.42
N GLY A 195 49.26 -24.23 3.70
CA GLY A 195 48.98 -25.16 4.77
C GLY A 195 47.63 -25.85 4.60
N VAL A 196 47.62 -27.18 4.70
CA VAL A 196 46.39 -27.98 4.72
C VAL A 196 46.35 -28.91 5.92
N PHE A 197 45.17 -29.19 6.44
CA PHE A 197 44.93 -30.11 7.54
C PHE A 197 43.63 -30.89 7.32
N LEU A 198 43.50 -32.02 8.00
CA LEU A 198 42.30 -32.85 7.97
C LEU A 198 41.51 -32.71 9.25
N GLU A 199 40.19 -32.71 9.12
CA GLU A 199 39.26 -32.92 10.24
C GLU A 199 38.25 -33.98 9.87
N ARG A 200 37.73 -34.67 10.86
CA ARG A 200 36.56 -35.52 10.72
C ARG A 200 35.41 -34.71 10.12
N PHE A 201 34.75 -35.27 9.11
CA PHE A 201 33.49 -34.72 8.61
C PHE A 201 32.31 -35.50 9.21
N VAL A 202 31.34 -34.77 9.77
CA VAL A 202 30.10 -35.36 10.32
C VAL A 202 28.98 -35.11 9.32
N ASP A 203 28.55 -36.14 8.60
CA ASP A 203 27.56 -36.01 7.50
C ASP A 203 26.20 -35.47 8.01
N GLN A 204 25.72 -35.95 9.16
CA GLN A 204 24.50 -35.50 9.82
C GLN A 204 24.82 -34.71 11.09
N ALA A 205 25.69 -33.70 10.95
CA ALA A 205 26.06 -32.82 12.04
C ALA A 205 24.84 -32.04 12.56
N ARG A 206 24.55 -32.19 13.85
CA ARG A 206 23.71 -31.25 14.60
C ARG A 206 24.54 -30.09 15.11
N HIS A 207 23.92 -28.92 15.22
CA HIS A 207 24.50 -27.73 15.82
C HIS A 207 23.85 -27.54 17.18
N VAL A 208 24.60 -27.84 18.25
CA VAL A 208 24.13 -27.68 19.64
C VAL A 208 25.02 -26.67 20.32
N GLU A 209 24.42 -25.68 20.96
CA GLU A 209 25.15 -24.58 21.57
C GLU A 209 24.73 -24.37 23.02
N VAL A 210 25.64 -23.91 23.88
CA VAL A 210 25.39 -23.67 25.30
C VAL A 210 25.42 -22.19 25.60
N GLN A 211 24.32 -21.67 26.15
CA GLN A 211 24.31 -20.33 26.72
C GLN A 211 25.13 -20.32 27.99
N ILE A 212 26.20 -19.54 28.01
CA ILE A 212 26.95 -19.24 29.23
C ILE A 212 26.69 -17.81 29.70
N PHE A 213 26.82 -17.61 31.01
CA PHE A 213 26.76 -16.29 31.62
C PHE A 213 27.83 -16.17 32.71
N GLY A 214 28.71 -15.18 32.57
CA GLY A 214 29.86 -15.00 33.45
C GLY A 214 29.90 -13.65 34.15
N ASP A 215 30.52 -13.61 35.33
CA ASP A 215 30.61 -12.40 36.16
C ASP A 215 31.84 -11.52 35.88
N GLY A 216 32.75 -11.96 35.00
CA GLY A 216 34.03 -11.29 34.76
C GLY A 216 35.08 -11.50 35.86
N GLN A 217 34.75 -12.24 36.92
CA GLN A 217 35.61 -12.50 38.09
C GLN A 217 36.01 -13.97 38.22
N GLY A 218 35.54 -14.82 37.31
CA GLY A 218 35.96 -16.21 37.18
C GLY A 218 34.86 -17.24 37.42
N ARG A 219 33.63 -16.82 37.72
CA ARG A 219 32.49 -17.75 37.83
C ARG A 219 31.65 -17.66 36.56
N VAL A 220 31.25 -18.82 36.05
CA VAL A 220 30.39 -18.94 34.85
C VAL A 220 29.28 -19.95 35.12
N ALA A 221 28.06 -19.66 34.65
CA ALA A 221 26.93 -20.58 34.67
C ALA A 221 26.54 -20.98 33.24
N ALA A 222 26.16 -22.24 33.03
CA ALA A 222 25.45 -22.66 31.83
C ALA A 222 23.94 -22.54 32.05
N LEU A 223 23.25 -21.76 31.22
CA LEU A 223 21.81 -21.50 31.33
C LEU A 223 20.94 -22.52 30.56
N GLY A 224 21.58 -23.49 29.93
CA GLY A 224 20.96 -24.50 29.07
C GLY A 224 21.55 -24.54 27.67
N GLU A 225 21.22 -25.59 26.92
CA GLU A 225 21.60 -25.75 25.52
C GLU A 225 20.46 -25.43 24.56
N ARG A 226 20.81 -25.00 23.35
CA ARG A 226 19.89 -24.82 22.22
C ARG A 226 20.34 -25.70 21.05
N ASP A 227 19.38 -26.26 20.32
CA ASP A 227 19.63 -26.87 19.03
C ASP A 227 19.32 -25.86 17.93
N CYS A 228 20.33 -25.56 17.11
CA CYS A 228 20.26 -24.62 16.00
C CYS A 228 20.54 -25.33 14.67
N SER A 229 20.20 -26.62 14.56
CA SER A 229 20.53 -27.47 13.42
C SER A 229 19.69 -27.16 12.18
N LEU A 230 18.51 -26.56 12.31
CA LEU A 230 17.70 -26.19 11.16
C LEU A 230 18.24 -24.92 10.50
N GLN A 231 19.21 -25.15 9.61
CA GLN A 231 19.93 -24.11 8.88
C GLN A 231 19.72 -24.25 7.38
N ARG A 232 19.71 -23.11 6.69
CA ARG A 232 19.72 -23.02 5.24
C ARG A 232 21.00 -22.31 4.81
N ARG A 233 21.89 -23.00 4.08
CA ARG A 233 23.20 -22.44 3.68
C ARG A 233 23.94 -21.81 4.87
N ASN A 234 23.94 -22.52 6.01
CA ASN A 234 24.53 -22.10 7.28
C ASN A 234 23.86 -20.89 7.98
N GLN A 235 22.68 -20.45 7.53
CA GLN A 235 21.87 -19.46 8.22
C GLN A 235 20.81 -20.17 9.07
N LYS A 236 20.78 -19.90 10.38
CA LYS A 236 19.81 -20.49 11.31
C LYS A 236 18.39 -19.97 11.03
N VAL A 237 17.40 -20.86 11.03
CA VAL A 237 15.99 -20.54 10.69
C VAL A 237 15.03 -20.90 11.82
N VAL A 238 15.28 -22.03 12.49
CA VAL A 238 14.50 -22.55 13.62
C VAL A 238 15.47 -23.00 14.70
N GLU A 239 15.20 -22.60 15.93
CA GLU A 239 16.00 -22.93 17.10
C GLU A 239 15.09 -23.42 18.22
N GLU A 240 15.56 -24.41 18.98
CA GLU A 240 14.77 -24.98 20.08
C GLU A 240 15.60 -25.31 21.32
N THR A 241 14.95 -25.28 22.48
CA THR A 241 15.53 -25.73 23.75
C THR A 241 14.47 -26.47 24.57
N PRO A 242 14.83 -27.55 25.29
CA PRO A 242 16.13 -28.25 25.25
C PRO A 242 16.41 -28.92 23.90
N ALA A 243 17.67 -29.28 23.64
CA ALA A 243 18.02 -29.98 22.40
C ALA A 243 17.33 -31.36 22.34
N PRO A 244 16.62 -31.71 21.26
CA PRO A 244 15.88 -32.98 21.17
C PRO A 244 16.86 -34.16 21.08
N ASN A 245 16.45 -35.34 21.54
CA ASN A 245 17.26 -36.57 21.41
C ASN A 245 18.72 -36.43 21.90
N LEU A 246 18.98 -35.57 22.90
CA LEU A 246 20.30 -35.41 23.52
C LEU A 246 20.32 -36.14 24.89
N PRO A 247 21.11 -37.21 25.06
CA PRO A 247 21.18 -37.93 26.32
C PRO A 247 21.65 -37.04 27.46
N GLN A 248 21.06 -37.21 28.65
CA GLN A 248 21.35 -36.38 29.82
C GLN A 248 22.84 -36.37 30.20
N ALA A 249 23.52 -37.53 30.11
CA ALA A 249 24.95 -37.62 30.39
C ALA A 249 25.80 -36.77 29.41
N THR A 250 25.42 -36.71 28.13
CA THR A 250 26.09 -35.88 27.13
C THR A 250 25.78 -34.40 27.34
N ARG A 251 24.53 -34.05 27.68
CA ARG A 251 24.15 -32.69 28.07
C ARG A 251 25.00 -32.16 29.23
N GLU A 252 25.16 -32.95 30.29
CA GLU A 252 25.97 -32.57 31.45
C GLU A 252 27.45 -32.36 31.09
N ARG A 253 28.04 -33.25 30.26
CA ARG A 253 29.40 -33.07 29.73
C ARG A 253 29.53 -31.80 28.90
N LEU A 254 28.56 -31.52 28.05
CA LEU A 254 28.52 -30.37 27.14
C LEU A 254 28.40 -29.05 27.93
N HIS A 255 27.53 -28.99 28.94
CA HIS A 255 27.44 -27.84 29.86
C HIS A 255 28.73 -27.63 30.66
N ALA A 256 29.31 -28.71 31.21
CA ALA A 256 30.55 -28.62 31.98
C ALA A 256 31.72 -28.10 31.12
N ALA A 257 31.85 -28.58 29.89
CA ALA A 257 32.87 -28.11 28.95
C ALA A 257 32.71 -26.62 28.60
N ALA A 258 31.47 -26.16 28.39
CA ALA A 258 31.19 -24.75 28.11
C ALA A 258 31.53 -23.84 29.32
N VAL A 259 31.18 -24.27 30.54
CA VAL A 259 31.52 -23.55 31.78
C VAL A 259 33.05 -23.48 31.96
N GLN A 260 33.76 -24.59 31.83
CA GLN A 260 35.22 -24.63 31.98
C GLN A 260 35.94 -23.69 31.00
N LEU A 261 35.48 -23.64 29.74
CA LEU A 261 36.04 -22.73 28.74
C LEU A 261 35.77 -21.25 29.08
N GLY A 262 34.58 -20.93 29.60
CA GLY A 262 34.28 -19.58 30.07
C GLY A 262 35.13 -19.17 31.29
N GLU A 263 35.28 -20.09 32.25
CA GLU A 263 36.07 -19.85 33.47
C GLU A 263 37.56 -19.65 33.15
N SER A 264 38.12 -20.32 32.13
CA SER A 264 39.54 -20.20 31.77
C SER A 264 39.95 -18.79 31.34
N VAL A 265 39.00 -17.96 30.89
CA VAL A 265 39.24 -16.55 30.52
C VAL A 265 38.48 -15.55 31.41
N LYS A 266 37.91 -16.02 32.53
CA LYS A 266 37.05 -15.25 33.44
C LYS A 266 35.95 -14.49 32.69
N TYR A 267 35.26 -15.19 31.78
CA TYR A 267 34.31 -14.60 30.85
C TYR A 267 33.30 -13.66 31.55
N ARG A 268 32.99 -12.51 30.94
CA ARG A 268 32.04 -11.50 31.45
C ARG A 268 30.80 -11.44 30.57
N SER A 269 29.62 -11.28 31.18
CA SER A 269 28.33 -11.11 30.50
C SER A 269 27.84 -12.40 29.80
N ALA A 270 26.95 -12.27 28.82
CA ALA A 270 26.43 -13.38 28.02
C ALA A 270 27.42 -13.82 26.92
N GLY A 271 27.51 -15.13 26.68
CA GLY A 271 28.26 -15.71 25.57
C GLY A 271 27.71 -17.09 25.22
N THR A 272 28.09 -17.62 24.05
CA THR A 272 27.64 -18.94 23.62
C THR A 272 28.81 -19.78 23.19
N VAL A 273 28.88 -21.02 23.66
CA VAL A 273 29.84 -22.03 23.19
C VAL A 273 29.12 -22.97 22.24
N GLU A 274 29.51 -22.96 20.97
CA GLU A 274 28.88 -23.77 19.91
C GLU A 274 29.62 -25.10 19.71
N PHE A 275 28.85 -26.17 19.44
CA PHE A 275 29.36 -27.51 19.22
C PHE A 275 28.73 -28.17 17.99
N ILE A 276 29.53 -28.99 17.30
CA ILE A 276 29.03 -30.00 16.38
C ILE A 276 28.68 -31.24 17.20
N TYR A 277 27.45 -31.75 17.08
CA TYR A 277 27.03 -33.00 17.71
C TYR A 277 26.80 -34.11 16.67
N ASP A 278 27.46 -35.25 16.87
CA ASP A 278 27.29 -36.49 16.10
C ASP A 278 26.34 -37.43 16.85
N ALA A 279 25.06 -37.35 16.50
CA ALA A 279 24.00 -38.11 17.16
C ALA A 279 24.19 -39.63 17.05
N ALA A 280 24.86 -40.13 16.01
CA ALA A 280 25.10 -41.56 15.83
C ALA A 280 26.15 -42.11 16.81
N ARG A 281 27.06 -41.24 17.28
CA ARG A 281 28.15 -41.59 18.21
C ARG A 281 27.93 -41.12 19.64
N ASP A 282 26.96 -40.21 19.83
CA ASP A 282 26.74 -39.49 21.09
C ASP A 282 27.99 -38.71 21.55
N ASP A 283 28.67 -38.09 20.58
CA ASP A 283 29.87 -37.26 20.78
C ASP A 283 29.66 -35.85 20.24
N PHE A 284 30.29 -34.87 20.90
CA PHE A 284 30.27 -33.46 20.49
C PHE A 284 31.68 -32.90 20.37
N TYR A 285 31.83 -31.84 19.57
CA TYR A 285 33.11 -31.22 19.26
C TYR A 285 32.97 -29.70 19.23
N PHE A 286 33.92 -28.99 19.83
CA PHE A 286 33.98 -27.54 19.83
C PHE A 286 33.98 -26.97 18.41
N LEU A 287 33.13 -25.97 18.18
CA LEU A 287 33.06 -25.21 16.93
C LEU A 287 33.64 -23.81 17.11
N GLU A 288 33.00 -22.99 17.93
CA GLU A 288 33.40 -21.61 18.23
C GLU A 288 32.78 -21.08 19.52
N VAL A 289 33.19 -19.88 19.93
CA VAL A 289 32.52 -19.09 20.98
C VAL A 289 32.06 -17.78 20.36
N ASN A 290 30.77 -17.47 20.44
CA ASN A 290 30.30 -16.12 20.13
C ASN A 290 30.38 -15.28 21.40
N THR A 291 31.15 -14.20 21.35
CA THR A 291 31.44 -13.35 22.51
C THR A 291 30.40 -12.26 22.70
N ARG A 292 29.13 -12.65 22.61
CA ARG A 292 27.96 -11.74 22.63
C ARG A 292 26.67 -12.50 22.92
N LEU A 293 25.58 -11.76 23.09
CA LEU A 293 24.22 -12.32 23.02
C LEU A 293 23.94 -12.81 21.57
N GLN A 294 23.08 -13.81 21.42
CA GLN A 294 22.66 -14.33 20.11
C GLN A 294 21.18 -14.02 19.83
N VAL A 295 20.79 -14.20 18.58
CA VAL A 295 19.43 -13.93 18.09
C VAL A 295 18.42 -14.81 18.84
N GLU A 296 18.76 -16.09 18.99
CA GLU A 296 17.98 -17.18 19.59
C GLU A 296 17.99 -17.19 21.14
N HIS A 297 18.55 -16.18 21.80
CA HIS A 297 18.48 -16.07 23.26
C HIS A 297 17.06 -16.13 23.87
N PRO A 298 15.97 -15.69 23.18
CA PRO A 298 14.62 -15.75 23.75
C PRO A 298 14.17 -17.16 24.15
N VAL A 299 14.57 -18.22 23.43
CA VAL A 299 14.14 -19.58 23.81
C VAL A 299 14.72 -19.96 25.19
N THR A 300 15.95 -19.53 25.50
CA THR A 300 16.56 -19.70 26.82
C THR A 300 15.83 -18.89 27.88
N GLU A 301 15.44 -17.65 27.57
CA GLU A 301 14.65 -16.82 28.49
C GLU A 301 13.32 -17.47 28.84
N MET A 302 12.63 -18.05 27.86
CA MET A 302 11.33 -18.68 28.06
C MET A 302 11.39 -19.86 29.05
N VAL A 303 12.43 -20.70 28.97
CA VAL A 303 12.58 -21.88 29.85
C VAL A 303 13.25 -21.58 31.19
N THR A 304 13.96 -20.46 31.33
CA THR A 304 14.63 -20.08 32.58
C THR A 304 13.87 -19.02 33.38
N GLY A 305 13.04 -18.21 32.72
CA GLY A 305 12.41 -17.01 33.29
C GLY A 305 13.36 -15.82 33.47
N LEU A 306 14.58 -15.90 32.91
CA LEU A 306 15.57 -14.83 32.96
C LEU A 306 15.31 -13.77 31.88
N ASP A 307 15.60 -12.50 32.19
CA ASP A 307 15.85 -11.48 31.18
C ASP A 307 17.36 -11.32 31.05
N LEU A 308 17.93 -11.86 29.96
CA LEU A 308 19.37 -11.90 29.76
C LEU A 308 19.96 -10.49 29.57
N ILE A 309 19.22 -9.57 28.96
CA ILE A 309 19.67 -8.17 28.84
C ILE A 309 19.74 -7.52 30.22
N GLU A 310 18.77 -7.76 31.10
CA GLU A 310 18.85 -7.30 32.49
C GLU A 310 20.08 -7.87 33.21
N CYS A 311 20.37 -9.16 33.05
CA CYS A 311 21.57 -9.77 33.61
C CYS A 311 22.84 -9.10 33.09
N MET A 312 22.94 -8.88 31.78
CA MET A 312 24.09 -8.21 31.15
C MET A 312 24.30 -6.79 31.70
N LEU A 313 23.22 -6.02 31.85
CA LEU A 313 23.25 -4.66 32.41
C LEU A 313 23.73 -4.65 33.86
N ARG A 314 23.26 -5.60 34.68
CA ARG A 314 23.67 -5.74 36.10
C ARG A 314 25.17 -6.02 36.23
N VAL A 315 25.70 -6.96 35.45
CA VAL A 315 27.16 -7.26 35.47
C VAL A 315 27.96 -6.04 35.04
N ALA A 316 27.55 -5.37 33.96
CA ALA A 316 28.24 -4.19 33.47
C ALA A 316 28.24 -3.04 34.49
N ALA A 317 27.18 -2.93 35.31
CA ALA A 317 27.08 -1.95 36.38
C ALA A 317 27.85 -2.34 37.66
N GLY A 318 28.44 -3.55 37.72
CA GLY A 318 29.10 -4.08 38.91
C GLY A 318 28.14 -4.60 39.99
N ASP A 319 26.87 -4.79 39.67
CA ASP A 319 25.88 -5.35 40.59
C ASP A 319 26.11 -6.86 40.78
N ALA A 320 25.85 -7.39 41.98
CA ALA A 320 25.99 -8.82 42.26
C ALA A 320 24.93 -9.65 41.50
N LEU A 321 25.36 -10.78 40.92
CA LEU A 321 24.49 -11.75 40.25
C LEU A 321 23.80 -12.70 41.23
N ASP A 322 22.55 -13.05 40.93
CA ASP A 322 21.79 -14.08 41.65
C ASP A 322 22.16 -15.48 41.11
N TRP A 323 23.23 -16.04 41.68
CA TRP A 323 23.72 -17.38 41.31
C TRP A 323 22.68 -18.50 41.51
N PRO A 324 21.87 -18.54 42.58
CA PRO A 324 20.78 -19.49 42.69
C PRO A 324 19.81 -19.46 41.49
N VAL A 325 19.45 -18.26 41.01
CA VAL A 325 18.57 -18.14 39.84
C VAL A 325 19.28 -18.55 38.56
N LEU A 326 20.54 -18.14 38.35
CA LEU A 326 21.34 -18.52 37.17
C LEU A 326 21.62 -20.02 37.08
N ASN A 327 21.64 -20.73 38.22
CA ASN A 327 21.87 -22.19 38.26
C ASN A 327 20.56 -23.01 38.27
N ARG A 328 19.39 -22.37 38.12
CA ARG A 328 18.12 -23.09 38.03
C ARG A 328 18.05 -23.84 36.69
N ALA A 329 17.67 -25.12 36.75
CA ALA A 329 17.45 -25.91 35.55
C ALA A 329 16.30 -25.34 34.68
N PRO A 330 16.44 -25.32 33.35
CA PRO A 330 15.38 -24.97 32.42
C PRO A 330 14.08 -25.77 32.64
N GLN A 331 12.93 -25.13 32.43
CA GLN A 331 11.60 -25.72 32.60
C GLN A 331 10.78 -25.63 31.31
N GLY A 332 10.23 -26.77 30.88
CA GLY A 332 9.44 -26.88 29.66
C GLY A 332 10.31 -26.90 28.40
N ALA A 333 9.70 -26.55 27.26
CA ALA A 333 10.36 -26.45 25.96
C ALA A 333 9.95 -25.15 25.27
N ALA A 334 10.90 -24.53 24.58
CA ALA A 334 10.68 -23.33 23.79
C ALA A 334 11.28 -23.45 22.39
N ILE A 335 10.60 -22.87 21.41
CA ILE A 335 10.98 -22.90 20.00
C ILE A 335 10.84 -21.49 19.44
N GLU A 336 11.85 -21.06 18.68
CA GLU A 336 11.87 -19.81 17.92
C GLU A 336 11.91 -20.12 16.42
N VAL A 337 11.23 -19.26 15.64
CA VAL A 337 11.38 -19.19 14.19
C VAL A 337 11.66 -17.76 13.76
N ARG A 338 12.52 -17.61 12.75
CA ARG A 338 12.91 -16.30 12.20
C ARG A 338 12.12 -15.98 10.94
N ILE A 339 11.27 -14.97 11.03
CA ILE A 339 10.48 -14.48 9.91
C ILE A 339 11.27 -13.41 9.17
N TYR A 340 11.50 -13.63 7.88
CA TYR A 340 12.33 -12.80 7.00
C TYR A 340 11.53 -12.29 5.80
N ALA A 341 11.84 -11.07 5.38
CA ALA A 341 11.46 -10.48 4.11
C ALA A 341 12.32 -11.08 2.97
N GLU A 342 12.11 -12.36 2.70
CA GLU A 342 12.80 -13.12 1.66
C GLU A 342 11.79 -13.90 0.82
N ASP A 343 12.07 -14.10 -0.47
CA ASP A 343 11.25 -14.91 -1.37
C ASP A 343 11.83 -16.33 -1.52
N PRO A 344 11.21 -17.38 -0.90
CA PRO A 344 11.74 -18.75 -0.97
C PRO A 344 11.79 -19.32 -2.39
N LEU A 345 10.94 -18.85 -3.33
CA LEU A 345 10.96 -19.30 -4.73
C LEU A 345 12.13 -18.71 -5.51
N LYS A 346 12.61 -17.53 -5.12
CA LYS A 346 13.77 -16.84 -5.74
C LYS A 346 15.04 -17.04 -4.93
N ASN A 347 15.27 -18.27 -4.45
CA ASN A 347 16.45 -18.61 -3.65
C ASN A 347 16.63 -17.73 -2.40
N PHE A 348 15.52 -17.29 -1.80
CA PHE A 348 15.48 -16.41 -0.63
C PHE A 348 16.16 -15.06 -0.89
N GLN A 349 15.92 -14.51 -2.08
CA GLN A 349 16.31 -13.14 -2.37
C GLN A 349 15.56 -12.19 -1.41
N PRO A 350 16.24 -11.18 -0.82
CA PRO A 350 15.59 -10.16 -0.01
C PRO A 350 14.47 -9.44 -0.78
N SER A 351 13.36 -9.18 -0.10
CA SER A 351 12.16 -8.54 -0.64
C SER A 351 11.88 -7.23 0.09
N PRO A 352 12.55 -6.12 -0.26
CA PRO A 352 12.31 -4.82 0.36
C PRO A 352 10.94 -4.25 -0.07
N GLY A 353 10.39 -3.38 0.76
CA GLY A 353 9.14 -2.67 0.48
C GLY A 353 8.29 -2.47 1.74
N VAL A 354 7.05 -2.04 1.53
CA VAL A 354 6.13 -1.69 2.62
C VAL A 354 5.28 -2.91 2.99
N LEU A 355 5.23 -3.23 4.28
CA LEU A 355 4.29 -4.20 4.83
C LEU A 355 2.90 -3.55 4.91
N THR A 356 1.95 -4.05 4.14
CA THR A 356 0.59 -3.47 4.04
C THR A 356 -0.41 -4.06 5.03
N ASP A 357 -0.09 -5.19 5.64
CA ASP A 357 -0.78 -5.76 6.81
C ASP A 357 0.20 -6.61 7.61
N VAL A 358 0.21 -6.42 8.92
CA VAL A 358 1.04 -7.16 9.88
C VAL A 358 0.16 -7.55 11.05
N HIS A 359 0.03 -8.85 11.28
CA HIS A 359 -0.67 -9.39 12.44
C HIS A 359 0.09 -10.58 13.01
N PHE A 360 0.30 -10.54 14.32
CA PHE A 360 0.83 -11.65 15.11
C PHE A 360 -0.18 -12.01 16.21
N PRO A 361 -0.25 -13.27 16.65
CA PRO A 361 -1.14 -13.67 17.74
C PRO A 361 -0.65 -13.15 19.11
N ASP A 362 -1.59 -12.86 20.01
CA ASP A 362 -1.30 -12.24 21.32
C ASP A 362 -0.77 -13.23 22.38
N ASP A 363 -0.96 -14.54 22.19
CA ASP A 363 -0.63 -15.59 23.18
C ASP A 363 0.80 -16.17 23.04
N VAL A 364 1.64 -15.51 22.22
CA VAL A 364 3.05 -15.86 21.98
C VAL A 364 3.96 -14.65 22.17
N ARG A 365 5.25 -14.91 22.37
CA ARG A 365 6.24 -13.84 22.40
C ARG A 365 6.66 -13.52 20.97
N VAL A 366 6.64 -12.24 20.62
CA VAL A 366 7.16 -11.72 19.35
C VAL A 366 8.19 -10.63 19.61
N ASP A 367 9.42 -10.91 19.18
CA ASP A 367 10.51 -9.96 19.18
C ASP A 367 10.68 -9.46 17.73
N GLY A 368 10.09 -8.32 17.40
CA GLY A 368 10.11 -7.71 16.06
C GLY A 368 10.11 -6.19 16.13
N TRP A 369 10.24 -5.54 14.97
CA TRP A 369 10.35 -4.08 14.83
C TRP A 369 9.38 -3.48 13.81
N VAL A 370 8.48 -4.31 13.26
CA VAL A 370 7.55 -3.92 12.20
C VAL A 370 6.12 -3.82 12.69
N SER A 371 5.34 -3.00 12.00
CA SER A 371 3.88 -2.92 12.06
C SER A 371 3.32 -2.70 10.65
N THR A 372 2.00 -2.68 10.51
CA THR A 372 1.37 -2.22 9.26
C THR A 372 1.90 -0.82 8.90
N GLY A 373 2.38 -0.66 7.67
CA GLY A 373 3.00 0.57 7.16
C GLY A 373 4.51 0.70 7.41
N SER A 374 5.17 -0.29 8.03
CA SER A 374 6.64 -0.33 8.11
C SER A 374 7.26 -0.59 6.74
N GLU A 375 8.33 0.13 6.43
CA GLU A 375 9.16 -0.11 5.25
C GLU A 375 10.37 -0.96 5.62
N VAL A 376 10.52 -2.10 4.96
CA VAL A 376 11.68 -2.98 5.07
C VAL A 376 12.68 -2.60 3.97
N SER A 377 13.81 -2.03 4.36
CA SER A 377 14.83 -1.57 3.41
C SER A 377 15.75 -2.70 2.94
N ALA A 378 16.48 -2.46 1.83
CA ALA A 378 17.46 -3.41 1.29
C ALA A 378 18.88 -3.22 1.87
N PHE A 379 19.09 -2.26 2.77
CA PHE A 379 20.43 -1.85 3.23
C PHE A 379 21.01 -2.74 4.33
N TYR A 380 20.15 -3.46 5.05
CA TYR A 380 20.50 -4.24 6.23
C TYR A 380 20.02 -5.69 6.10
N ASP A 381 19.82 -6.34 7.25
CA ASP A 381 19.24 -7.67 7.36
C ASP A 381 17.70 -7.64 7.12
N PRO A 382 17.14 -8.66 6.43
CA PRO A 382 15.72 -8.72 6.09
C PRO A 382 14.81 -9.26 7.22
N MET A 383 15.27 -9.42 8.46
CA MET A 383 14.45 -9.99 9.53
C MET A 383 13.28 -9.07 9.89
N ILE A 384 12.09 -9.63 9.91
CA ILE A 384 10.83 -8.97 10.25
C ILE A 384 10.58 -9.11 11.75
N ALA A 385 10.61 -10.36 12.22
CA ALA A 385 10.32 -10.72 13.60
C ALA A 385 10.84 -12.13 13.92
N LYS A 386 10.99 -12.38 15.21
CA LYS A 386 11.16 -13.70 15.79
C LYS A 386 9.87 -14.07 16.50
N LEU A 387 9.32 -15.24 16.18
CA LEU A 387 8.12 -15.76 16.84
C LEU A 387 8.54 -16.89 17.76
N ILE A 388 8.26 -16.73 19.06
CA ILE A 388 8.76 -17.59 20.12
C ILE A 388 7.59 -18.16 20.94
N VAL A 389 7.59 -19.48 21.09
CA VAL A 389 6.59 -20.20 21.89
C VAL A 389 7.24 -20.95 23.04
N HIS A 390 6.46 -21.21 24.09
CA HIS A 390 6.84 -21.99 25.25
C HIS A 390 5.68 -22.86 25.70
N ALA A 391 5.98 -24.11 26.07
CA ALA A 391 5.02 -25.07 26.60
C ALA A 391 5.70 -26.05 27.57
N ALA A 392 4.91 -26.93 28.20
CA ALA A 392 5.43 -27.90 29.16
C ALA A 392 6.25 -29.02 28.48
N THR A 393 5.92 -29.34 27.23
CA THR A 393 6.60 -30.36 26.43
C THR A 393 6.95 -29.82 25.04
N ARG A 394 7.90 -30.48 24.36
CA ARG A 394 8.29 -30.13 22.99
C ARG A 394 7.12 -30.27 22.01
N ASP A 395 6.34 -31.33 22.11
CA ASP A 395 5.19 -31.56 21.22
C ASP A 395 4.12 -30.47 21.38
N GLU A 396 3.85 -30.04 22.61
CA GLU A 396 2.96 -28.91 22.88
C GLU A 396 3.53 -27.59 22.33
N ALA A 397 4.85 -27.39 22.41
CA ALA A 397 5.50 -26.21 21.84
C ALA A 397 5.39 -26.20 20.31
N ILE A 398 5.60 -27.34 19.64
CA ILE A 398 5.41 -27.48 18.19
C ILE A 398 3.95 -27.17 17.80
N ALA A 399 2.98 -27.74 18.52
CA ALA A 399 1.56 -27.48 18.26
C ALA A 399 1.21 -25.99 18.44
N LYS A 400 1.76 -25.36 19.49
CA LYS A 400 1.59 -23.92 19.74
C LYS A 400 2.25 -23.08 18.64
N LEU A 401 3.43 -23.46 18.18
CA LEU A 401 4.14 -22.79 17.08
C LEU A 401 3.38 -22.88 15.76
N GLN A 402 2.88 -24.08 15.41
CA GLN A 402 2.07 -24.29 14.21
C GLN A 402 0.80 -23.45 14.22
N LYS A 403 0.10 -23.41 15.36
CA LYS A 403 -1.07 -22.53 15.56
C LYS A 403 -0.69 -21.06 15.35
N ALA A 404 0.36 -20.59 16.01
CA ALA A 404 0.76 -19.19 15.96
C ALA A 404 1.21 -18.73 14.56
N LEU A 405 1.96 -19.58 13.85
CA LEU A 405 2.30 -19.34 12.45
C LEU A 405 1.06 -19.39 11.55
N GLY A 406 0.10 -20.26 11.84
CA GLY A 406 -1.20 -20.32 11.15
C GLY A 406 -2.07 -19.09 11.33
N GLU A 407 -1.91 -18.35 12.44
CA GLU A 407 -2.63 -17.09 12.75
C GLU A 407 -1.89 -15.83 12.29
N THR A 408 -0.58 -15.90 12.04
CA THR A 408 0.24 -14.76 11.59
C THR A 408 -0.11 -14.32 10.16
N ARG A 409 -0.23 -13.01 9.92
CA ARG A 409 -0.39 -12.40 8.57
C ARG A 409 0.69 -11.39 8.27
N LEU A 410 1.24 -11.47 7.07
CA LEU A 410 2.21 -10.51 6.51
C LEU A 410 1.90 -10.32 5.03
N HIS A 411 1.58 -9.09 4.63
CA HIS A 411 1.28 -8.75 3.24
C HIS A 411 2.09 -7.53 2.77
N GLY A 412 2.22 -7.37 1.44
CA GLY A 412 2.87 -6.22 0.80
C GLY A 412 4.21 -6.56 0.14
N ILE A 413 4.97 -7.47 0.76
CA ILE A 413 6.25 -8.00 0.26
C ILE A 413 6.29 -9.51 0.42
N ALA A 414 7.21 -10.19 -0.27
CA ALA A 414 7.41 -11.62 -0.08
C ALA A 414 8.06 -11.88 1.30
N SER A 415 7.68 -12.99 1.93
CA SER A 415 8.29 -13.44 3.18
C SER A 415 8.47 -14.95 3.19
N ASN A 416 9.29 -15.44 4.11
CA ASN A 416 9.46 -16.87 4.34
C ASN A 416 8.36 -17.49 5.23
N LEU A 417 7.27 -16.77 5.53
CA LEU A 417 6.23 -17.23 6.47
C LEU A 417 5.63 -18.60 6.08
N ASP A 418 5.23 -18.77 4.82
CA ASP A 418 4.68 -20.05 4.33
C ASP A 418 5.73 -21.16 4.29
N TYR A 419 6.99 -20.80 4.06
CA TYR A 419 8.10 -21.74 4.16
C TYR A 419 8.24 -22.26 5.59
N LEU A 420 8.21 -21.37 6.60
CA LEU A 420 8.27 -21.74 8.01
C LEU A 420 7.12 -22.65 8.42
N ARG A 421 5.88 -22.33 7.99
CA ARG A 421 4.69 -23.17 8.23
C ARG A 421 4.90 -24.61 7.79
N GLN A 422 5.55 -24.81 6.64
CA GLN A 422 5.83 -26.15 6.11
C GLN A 422 7.02 -26.82 6.80
N VAL A 423 8.07 -26.07 7.14
CA VAL A 423 9.25 -26.60 7.85
C VAL A 423 8.86 -27.15 9.23
N VAL A 424 8.06 -26.42 10.01
CA VAL A 424 7.64 -26.87 11.35
C VAL A 424 6.60 -27.99 11.30
N ALA A 425 5.98 -28.22 10.14
CA ALA A 425 5.05 -29.33 9.90
C ALA A 425 5.76 -30.60 9.37
N ASP A 426 7.06 -30.54 9.05
CA ASP A 426 7.82 -31.68 8.58
C ASP A 426 7.97 -32.75 9.67
N GLU A 427 7.70 -34.02 9.35
CA GLU A 427 7.80 -35.12 10.31
C GLU A 427 9.19 -35.28 10.92
N ARG A 428 10.25 -34.95 10.18
CA ARG A 428 11.64 -35.04 10.67
C ARG A 428 11.89 -34.03 11.78
N PHE A 429 11.32 -32.83 11.66
CA PHE A 429 11.34 -31.83 12.74
C PHE A 429 10.55 -32.34 13.94
N ALA A 430 9.34 -32.85 13.74
CA ALA A 430 8.52 -33.40 14.83
C ALA A 430 9.23 -34.53 15.60
N LYS A 431 10.00 -35.39 14.93
CA LYS A 431 10.77 -36.48 15.55
C LYS A 431 12.12 -36.04 16.17
N GLY A 432 12.55 -34.80 15.94
CA GLY A 432 13.87 -34.32 16.35
C GLY A 432 15.02 -34.92 15.53
N GLU A 433 14.74 -35.37 14.30
CA GLU A 433 15.69 -35.93 13.33
C GLU A 433 16.25 -34.81 12.44
N VAL A 434 16.87 -33.81 13.06
CA VAL A 434 17.38 -32.59 12.40
C VAL A 434 18.90 -32.61 12.27
N TRP A 435 19.43 -31.96 11.24
CA TRP A 435 20.86 -31.70 11.05
C TRP A 435 21.06 -30.44 10.21
N THR A 436 22.25 -29.86 10.25
CA THR A 436 22.66 -28.57 9.63
C THR A 436 22.38 -28.42 8.13
N ARG A 437 22.12 -29.52 7.42
CA ARG A 437 21.86 -29.54 5.97
C ARG A 437 20.48 -30.09 5.61
N LEU A 438 19.60 -30.33 6.59
CA LEU A 438 18.27 -30.89 6.35
C LEU A 438 17.49 -30.03 5.34
N LEU A 439 17.53 -28.70 5.51
CA LEU A 439 16.80 -27.76 4.66
C LEU A 439 17.37 -27.63 3.23
N ASP A 440 18.61 -28.06 2.96
CA ASP A 440 19.17 -28.10 1.60
C ASP A 440 18.37 -29.01 0.67
N SER A 441 17.68 -30.02 1.24
CA SER A 441 16.87 -31.02 0.52
C SER A 441 15.36 -30.84 0.70
N PHE A 442 14.94 -29.77 1.41
CA PHE A 442 13.52 -29.51 1.66
C PHE A 442 12.85 -28.91 0.43
N THR A 443 11.70 -29.46 0.03
CA THR A 443 10.94 -28.99 -1.14
C THR A 443 9.77 -28.13 -0.69
N PHE A 444 9.91 -26.81 -0.86
CA PHE A 444 8.86 -25.84 -0.57
C PHE A 444 7.76 -25.88 -1.64
N LYS A 445 6.49 -25.88 -1.21
CA LYS A 445 5.32 -25.81 -2.10
C LYS A 445 4.63 -24.46 -1.95
N ALA A 446 4.77 -23.56 -2.93
CA ALA A 446 4.19 -22.23 -2.86
C ALA A 446 2.79 -22.19 -3.50
N SER A 447 1.79 -21.68 -2.76
CA SER A 447 0.46 -21.41 -3.32
C SER A 447 0.39 -19.97 -3.85
N VAL A 448 1.14 -19.70 -4.91
CA VAL A 448 1.26 -18.34 -5.48
C VAL A 448 1.19 -18.33 -7.01
N ILE A 449 0.81 -17.17 -7.54
CA ILE A 449 0.85 -16.83 -8.97
C ILE A 449 1.92 -15.77 -9.16
N GLU A 450 2.90 -16.06 -10.00
CA GLU A 450 3.99 -15.14 -10.36
C GLU A 450 3.61 -14.35 -11.61
N VAL A 451 3.76 -13.04 -11.56
CA VAL A 451 3.56 -12.15 -12.72
C VAL A 451 4.84 -12.09 -13.54
N LEU A 452 4.86 -12.70 -14.73
CA LEU A 452 5.97 -12.59 -15.67
C LEU A 452 5.87 -11.29 -16.46
N GLU A 453 4.68 -10.99 -16.97
CA GLU A 453 4.35 -9.74 -17.65
C GLU A 453 3.01 -9.22 -17.11
N PRO A 454 2.90 -7.95 -16.68
CA PRO A 454 1.71 -7.46 -15.99
C PRO A 454 0.53 -7.10 -16.91
N GLY A 455 0.73 -7.00 -18.23
CA GLY A 455 -0.27 -6.40 -19.14
C GLY A 455 -0.33 -4.87 -19.03
N THR A 456 -1.31 -4.23 -19.68
CA THR A 456 -1.40 -2.75 -19.71
C THR A 456 -1.81 -2.15 -18.37
N TYR A 457 -2.87 -2.70 -17.77
CA TYR A 457 -3.38 -2.25 -16.47
C TYR A 457 -4.13 -3.40 -15.80
N SER A 458 -3.40 -4.11 -14.93
CA SER A 458 -3.91 -5.27 -14.19
C SER A 458 -3.99 -4.96 -12.71
N SER A 459 -5.12 -5.25 -12.07
CA SER A 459 -5.34 -4.94 -10.65
C SER A 459 -6.17 -6.01 -9.95
N VAL A 460 -5.98 -6.14 -8.64
CA VAL A 460 -6.81 -6.99 -7.79
C VAL A 460 -8.10 -6.24 -7.46
N GLN A 461 -9.25 -6.89 -7.65
CA GLN A 461 -10.57 -6.33 -7.36
C GLN A 461 -11.43 -7.33 -6.61
N ASP A 462 -12.36 -6.84 -5.81
CA ASP A 462 -13.44 -7.63 -5.18
C ASP A 462 -14.80 -6.95 -5.39
N TYR A 463 -15.88 -7.66 -5.08
CA TYR A 463 -17.23 -7.16 -5.18
C TYR A 463 -17.92 -7.23 -3.80
N PRO A 464 -18.65 -6.19 -3.35
CA PRO A 464 -19.03 -4.98 -4.09
C PRO A 464 -17.99 -3.85 -4.11
N GLY A 465 -16.77 -4.10 -3.63
CA GLY A 465 -15.76 -3.07 -3.41
C GLY A 465 -15.91 -2.42 -2.03
N ARG A 466 -15.42 -1.19 -1.90
CA ARG A 466 -15.20 -0.45 -0.66
C ARG A 466 -16.33 0.52 -0.36
N LEU A 467 -17.43 -0.03 0.12
CA LEU A 467 -18.62 0.73 0.50
C LEU A 467 -18.47 1.30 1.93
N GLY A 468 -19.26 2.32 2.25
CA GLY A 468 -19.36 2.93 3.59
C GLY A 468 -18.60 4.23 3.78
N TYR A 469 -17.97 4.76 2.72
CA TYR A 469 -17.01 5.87 2.84
C TYR A 469 -17.13 6.92 1.71
N TRP A 470 -18.26 6.92 0.98
CA TRP A 470 -18.48 7.86 -0.12
C TRP A 470 -18.56 9.31 0.36
N ASP A 471 -19.07 9.53 1.57
CA ASP A 471 -19.13 10.82 2.26
C ASP A 471 -17.76 11.40 2.67
N ILE A 472 -16.70 10.58 2.60
CA ILE A 472 -15.30 10.97 2.82
C ILE A 472 -14.57 11.13 1.47
N GLY A 473 -15.19 10.75 0.35
CA GLY A 473 -14.55 10.68 -0.96
C GLY A 473 -13.64 9.47 -1.16
N VAL A 474 -13.93 8.35 -0.51
CA VAL A 474 -13.29 7.07 -0.81
C VAL A 474 -14.15 6.30 -1.80
N PRO A 475 -13.67 6.05 -3.04
CA PRO A 475 -14.45 5.33 -4.02
C PRO A 475 -14.54 3.84 -3.69
N PRO A 476 -15.61 3.15 -4.14
CA PRO A 476 -15.72 1.71 -3.92
C PRO A 476 -14.67 0.91 -4.68
N SER A 477 -14.18 1.43 -5.80
CA SER A 477 -13.41 0.61 -6.73
C SER A 477 -14.18 -0.66 -7.10
N GLY A 478 -13.54 -1.82 -7.01
CA GLY A 478 -14.12 -3.06 -7.48
C GLY A 478 -14.05 -3.17 -9.01
N PRO A 479 -14.58 -4.27 -9.56
CA PRO A 479 -14.59 -4.50 -10.99
C PRO A 479 -15.46 -3.46 -11.70
N MET A 480 -14.94 -2.95 -12.82
CA MET A 480 -15.66 -2.02 -13.69
C MET A 480 -16.85 -2.68 -14.40
N ASP A 481 -16.66 -3.91 -14.87
CA ASP A 481 -17.72 -4.84 -15.25
C ASP A 481 -17.86 -5.87 -14.12
N ASP A 482 -18.76 -5.55 -13.18
CA ASP A 482 -19.04 -6.40 -12.03
C ASP A 482 -19.83 -7.66 -12.40
N PHE A 483 -20.48 -7.70 -13.56
CA PHE A 483 -21.21 -8.87 -14.01
C PHE A 483 -20.28 -10.00 -14.41
N ALA A 484 -19.34 -9.73 -15.34
CA ALA A 484 -18.36 -10.72 -15.77
C ALA A 484 -17.48 -11.17 -14.60
N PHE A 485 -17.01 -10.25 -13.76
CA PHE A 485 -16.22 -10.58 -12.57
C PHE A 485 -16.95 -11.56 -11.63
N ARG A 486 -18.23 -11.28 -11.32
CA ARG A 486 -19.01 -12.16 -10.43
C ARG A 486 -19.29 -13.51 -11.08
N LEU A 487 -19.46 -13.57 -12.41
CA LEU A 487 -19.56 -14.83 -13.14
C LEU A 487 -18.26 -15.63 -13.06
N ALA A 488 -17.09 -15.00 -13.21
CA ALA A 488 -15.80 -15.68 -13.05
C ALA A 488 -15.70 -16.36 -11.67
N ASN A 489 -16.00 -15.61 -10.61
CA ASN A 489 -16.00 -16.13 -9.24
C ASN A 489 -17.00 -17.28 -9.06
N ARG A 490 -18.23 -17.12 -9.56
CA ARG A 490 -19.24 -18.17 -9.46
C ARG A 490 -18.89 -19.43 -10.25
N ILE A 491 -18.23 -19.31 -11.41
CA ILE A 491 -17.77 -20.44 -12.24
C ILE A 491 -16.76 -21.30 -11.47
N VAL A 492 -15.84 -20.70 -10.72
CA VAL A 492 -14.89 -21.44 -9.87
C VAL A 492 -15.47 -21.79 -8.48
N GLY A 493 -16.71 -21.38 -8.21
CA GLY A 493 -17.46 -21.68 -6.99
C GLY A 493 -17.15 -20.79 -5.79
N ASN A 494 -16.46 -19.67 -6.00
CA ASN A 494 -16.07 -18.74 -4.94
C ASN A 494 -17.28 -18.04 -4.30
N ALA A 495 -17.07 -17.57 -3.07
CA ALA A 495 -17.92 -16.55 -2.46
C ALA A 495 -17.87 -15.24 -3.29
N ALA A 496 -18.89 -14.38 -3.15
CA ALA A 496 -18.99 -13.16 -3.96
C ALA A 496 -17.87 -12.15 -3.64
N GLU A 497 -17.37 -12.19 -2.41
CA GLU A 497 -16.35 -11.32 -1.82
C GLU A 497 -14.92 -11.79 -2.15
N ALA A 498 -14.76 -12.92 -2.83
CA ALA A 498 -13.45 -13.42 -3.22
C ALA A 498 -12.78 -12.47 -4.22
N ALA A 499 -11.54 -12.09 -3.94
CA ALA A 499 -10.77 -11.24 -4.83
C ALA A 499 -10.35 -12.01 -6.10
N GLY A 500 -10.41 -11.31 -7.23
CA GLY A 500 -9.91 -11.77 -8.53
C GLY A 500 -9.12 -10.66 -9.22
N LEU A 501 -8.74 -10.89 -10.48
CA LEU A 501 -7.98 -9.92 -11.26
C LEU A 501 -8.84 -9.29 -12.35
N GLU A 502 -8.72 -7.98 -12.51
CA GLU A 502 -9.22 -7.20 -13.65
C GLU A 502 -8.03 -6.82 -14.54
N PHE A 503 -8.18 -7.06 -15.84
CA PHE A 503 -7.19 -6.69 -16.87
C PHE A 503 -7.83 -5.74 -17.88
N THR A 504 -7.16 -4.64 -18.21
CA THR A 504 -7.66 -3.64 -19.17
C THR A 504 -6.84 -3.68 -20.45
N LEU A 505 -7.50 -3.80 -21.61
CA LEU A 505 -6.96 -3.89 -22.97
C LEU A 505 -6.05 -5.09 -23.27
N GLN A 506 -4.95 -5.25 -22.54
CA GLN A 506 -4.02 -6.36 -22.71
C GLN A 506 -3.82 -7.08 -21.38
N GLY A 507 -4.02 -8.39 -21.41
CA GLY A 507 -3.86 -9.25 -20.23
C GLY A 507 -2.40 -9.57 -19.90
N PRO A 508 -2.17 -10.22 -18.76
CA PRO A 508 -0.84 -10.57 -18.28
C PRO A 508 -0.31 -11.91 -18.82
N THR A 509 0.96 -12.18 -18.54
CA THR A 509 1.57 -13.51 -18.57
C THR A 509 1.85 -13.94 -17.11
N LEU A 510 1.23 -15.03 -16.67
CA LEU A 510 1.20 -15.50 -15.27
C LEU A 510 1.71 -16.94 -15.16
N ARG A 511 2.61 -17.22 -14.21
CA ARG A 511 3.05 -18.58 -13.88
C ARG A 511 2.40 -19.04 -12.58
N PHE A 512 1.85 -20.24 -12.57
CA PHE A 512 1.27 -20.85 -11.37
C PHE A 512 2.30 -21.75 -10.69
N HIS A 513 2.56 -21.52 -9.39
CA HIS A 513 3.50 -22.36 -8.61
C HIS A 513 2.81 -23.50 -7.86
N SER A 514 1.48 -23.59 -7.98
CA SER A 514 0.65 -24.67 -7.43
C SER A 514 -0.44 -25.06 -8.41
N ASP A 515 -1.03 -26.24 -8.21
CA ASP A 515 -2.25 -26.62 -8.91
C ASP A 515 -3.39 -25.65 -8.55
N ALA A 516 -4.12 -25.18 -9.55
CA ALA A 516 -5.20 -24.22 -9.38
C ALA A 516 -6.39 -24.53 -10.29
N LEU A 517 -7.54 -23.97 -9.95
CA LEU A 517 -8.72 -23.96 -10.81
C LEU A 517 -9.10 -22.51 -11.10
N ILE A 518 -9.17 -22.14 -12.37
CA ILE A 518 -9.39 -20.76 -12.78
C ILE A 518 -10.62 -20.62 -13.69
N ALA A 519 -11.07 -19.38 -13.89
CA ALA A 519 -12.02 -19.02 -14.93
C ALA A 519 -11.68 -17.65 -15.53
N LEU A 520 -11.76 -17.57 -16.86
CA LEU A 520 -11.65 -16.33 -17.62
C LEU A 520 -13.04 -15.90 -18.11
N THR A 521 -13.35 -14.62 -17.97
CA THR A 521 -14.62 -14.00 -18.41
C THR A 521 -14.38 -12.56 -18.88
N GLY A 522 -15.40 -11.88 -19.38
CA GLY A 522 -15.29 -10.50 -19.85
C GLY A 522 -14.89 -10.43 -21.32
N ALA A 523 -14.15 -9.38 -21.68
CA ALA A 523 -13.61 -9.14 -23.01
C ALA A 523 -12.85 -10.36 -23.56
N ASP A 524 -12.96 -10.55 -24.88
CA ASP A 524 -12.31 -11.64 -25.58
C ASP A 524 -10.81 -11.32 -25.78
N CYS A 525 -10.00 -11.70 -24.80
CA CYS A 525 -8.54 -11.70 -24.92
C CYS A 525 -8.08 -13.14 -25.23
N PRO A 526 -7.50 -13.41 -26.42
CA PRO A 526 -6.97 -14.74 -26.74
C PRO A 526 -6.02 -15.20 -25.64
N ALA A 527 -6.28 -16.38 -25.07
CA ALA A 527 -5.55 -16.91 -23.94
C ALA A 527 -4.96 -18.28 -24.25
N THR A 528 -3.75 -18.53 -23.77
CA THR A 528 -3.09 -19.84 -23.86
C THR A 528 -2.55 -20.29 -22.50
N LEU A 529 -2.51 -21.60 -22.27
CA LEU A 529 -1.88 -22.26 -21.13
C LEU A 529 -0.82 -23.21 -21.69
N ASP A 530 0.46 -22.87 -21.50
CA ASP A 530 1.59 -23.53 -22.19
C ASP A 530 1.33 -23.68 -23.70
N ASP A 531 0.96 -22.56 -24.34
CA ASP A 531 0.62 -22.45 -25.76
C ASP A 531 -0.67 -23.17 -26.21
N ALA A 532 -1.35 -23.93 -25.35
CA ALA A 532 -2.65 -24.51 -25.65
C ALA A 532 -3.78 -23.48 -25.44
N PRO A 533 -4.71 -23.28 -26.40
CA PRO A 533 -5.81 -22.33 -26.25
C PRO A 533 -6.68 -22.60 -25.02
N VAL A 534 -7.02 -21.54 -24.28
CA VAL A 534 -7.88 -21.58 -23.10
C VAL A 534 -9.25 -21.03 -23.45
N ALA A 535 -10.29 -21.83 -23.21
CA ALA A 535 -11.67 -21.39 -23.40
C ALA A 535 -12.18 -20.64 -22.15
N TYR A 536 -12.94 -19.57 -22.41
CA TYR A 536 -13.56 -18.72 -21.40
C TYR A 536 -14.85 -19.33 -20.85
N TRP A 537 -15.38 -18.72 -19.79
CA TRP A 537 -16.71 -19.00 -19.22
C TRP A 537 -16.88 -20.42 -18.66
N GLN A 538 -15.78 -21.09 -18.33
CA GLN A 538 -15.77 -22.43 -17.73
C GLN A 538 -14.60 -22.62 -16.76
N PRO A 539 -14.66 -23.60 -15.84
CA PRO A 539 -13.55 -23.95 -14.98
C PRO A 539 -12.39 -24.56 -15.80
N VAL A 540 -11.18 -24.06 -15.60
CA VAL A 540 -9.96 -24.55 -16.26
C VAL A 540 -8.97 -24.97 -15.19
N ALA A 541 -8.51 -26.23 -15.26
CA ALA A 541 -7.48 -26.73 -14.36
C ALA A 541 -6.10 -26.29 -14.83
N VAL A 542 -5.31 -25.78 -13.90
CA VAL A 542 -3.91 -25.37 -14.11
C VAL A 542 -3.02 -26.21 -13.21
N LYS A 543 -1.90 -26.69 -13.74
CA LYS A 543 -0.88 -27.43 -13.00
C LYS A 543 0.26 -26.53 -12.56
N ALA A 544 0.89 -26.90 -11.45
CA ALA A 544 2.10 -26.23 -10.99
C ALA A 544 3.16 -26.20 -12.11
N GLY A 545 3.75 -25.02 -12.34
CA GLY A 545 4.73 -24.74 -13.38
C GLY A 545 4.16 -24.18 -14.68
N GLN A 546 2.85 -24.34 -14.94
CA GLN A 546 2.25 -23.87 -16.19
C GLN A 546 2.14 -22.34 -16.26
N VAL A 547 2.17 -21.84 -17.49
CA VAL A 547 2.11 -20.40 -17.80
C VAL A 547 0.84 -20.07 -18.56
N LEU A 548 0.01 -19.22 -17.97
CA LEU A 548 -1.16 -18.61 -18.61
C LEU A 548 -0.74 -17.29 -19.26
N LYS A 549 -0.95 -17.16 -20.57
CA LYS A 549 -0.69 -15.92 -21.32
C LYS A 549 -1.98 -15.38 -21.91
N LEU A 550 -2.27 -14.11 -21.65
CA LEU A 550 -3.40 -13.40 -22.27
C LEU A 550 -2.87 -12.39 -23.28
N GLY A 551 -3.50 -12.35 -24.45
CA GLY A 551 -3.25 -11.36 -25.48
C GLY A 551 -4.02 -10.05 -25.24
N ARG A 552 -4.21 -9.33 -26.34
CA ARG A 552 -5.00 -8.11 -26.41
C ARG A 552 -6.47 -8.42 -26.67
N ALA A 553 -7.37 -7.64 -26.07
CA ALA A 553 -8.80 -7.72 -26.28
C ALA A 553 -9.16 -7.47 -27.75
N VAL A 554 -9.85 -8.43 -28.37
CA VAL A 554 -10.41 -8.32 -29.73
C VAL A 554 -11.77 -7.61 -29.69
N SER A 555 -12.54 -7.84 -28.64
CA SER A 555 -13.82 -7.19 -28.37
C SER A 555 -13.98 -6.90 -26.88
N GLY A 556 -14.72 -5.83 -26.54
CA GLY A 556 -14.79 -5.31 -25.17
C GLY A 556 -13.50 -4.58 -24.75
N CYS A 557 -13.37 -4.32 -23.44
CA CYS A 557 -12.26 -3.58 -22.85
C CYS A 557 -11.58 -4.33 -21.69
N ARG A 558 -12.34 -5.09 -20.88
CA ARG A 558 -11.84 -5.68 -19.65
C ARG A 558 -12.09 -7.18 -19.54
N THR A 559 -11.05 -7.93 -19.19
CA THR A 559 -11.09 -9.37 -18.93
C THR A 559 -10.87 -9.62 -17.45
N TYR A 560 -11.51 -10.67 -16.93
CA TYR A 560 -11.42 -11.05 -15.51
C TYR A 560 -10.91 -12.46 -15.35
N LEU A 561 -10.03 -12.64 -14.37
CA LEU A 561 -9.54 -13.94 -13.93
C LEU A 561 -9.96 -14.17 -12.48
N ALA A 562 -10.76 -15.22 -12.26
CA ALA A 562 -11.00 -15.77 -10.93
C ALA A 562 -10.15 -17.02 -10.73
N VAL A 563 -9.65 -17.19 -9.51
CA VAL A 563 -8.96 -18.40 -9.05
C VAL A 563 -9.79 -18.96 -7.91
N ARG A 564 -10.05 -20.26 -7.89
CA ARG A 564 -10.77 -20.89 -6.79
C ARG A 564 -10.07 -20.57 -5.46
N ASN A 565 -10.86 -20.27 -4.43
CA ASN A 565 -10.47 -19.68 -3.13
C ASN A 565 -10.20 -18.16 -3.15
N GLY A 566 -9.92 -17.56 -4.31
CA GLY A 566 -9.59 -16.14 -4.43
C GLY A 566 -8.12 -15.83 -4.13
N LEU A 567 -7.79 -14.54 -4.11
CA LEU A 567 -6.45 -14.04 -3.81
C LEU A 567 -6.33 -13.55 -2.37
N ASP A 568 -5.20 -13.87 -1.73
CA ASP A 568 -4.90 -13.51 -0.34
C ASP A 568 -4.22 -12.14 -0.26
N VAL A 569 -5.05 -11.10 -0.30
CA VAL A 569 -4.65 -9.70 -0.13
C VAL A 569 -5.41 -9.08 1.06
N PRO A 570 -4.82 -8.11 1.77
CA PRO A 570 -5.42 -7.57 2.97
C PRO A 570 -6.64 -6.70 2.65
N LEU A 571 -7.57 -6.66 3.61
CA LEU A 571 -8.67 -5.69 3.58
C LEU A 571 -8.13 -4.30 3.93
N TYR A 572 -8.53 -3.30 3.15
CA TYR A 572 -8.35 -1.89 3.49
C TYR A 572 -9.71 -1.21 3.44
N LEU A 573 -10.16 -0.66 4.59
CA LEU A 573 -11.50 -0.11 4.75
C LEU A 573 -12.60 -1.09 4.27
N GLY A 574 -12.50 -2.36 4.68
CA GLY A 574 -13.52 -3.38 4.40
C GLY A 574 -13.46 -4.04 3.02
N SER A 575 -12.50 -3.70 2.15
CA SER A 575 -12.40 -4.28 0.80
C SER A 575 -10.96 -4.57 0.35
N ARG A 576 -10.81 -5.60 -0.48
CA ARG A 576 -9.58 -6.01 -1.18
C ARG A 576 -9.36 -5.29 -2.50
N SER A 577 -10.29 -4.43 -2.93
CA SER A 577 -10.19 -3.74 -4.22
C SER A 577 -9.05 -2.73 -4.26
N THR A 578 -8.26 -2.74 -5.34
CA THR A 578 -7.21 -1.74 -5.55
C THR A 578 -7.81 -0.40 -5.95
N PHE A 579 -7.52 0.65 -5.17
CA PHE A 579 -7.62 2.04 -5.62
C PHE A 579 -6.21 2.57 -5.88
N ALA A 580 -5.76 2.45 -7.14
CA ALA A 580 -4.36 2.71 -7.50
C ALA A 580 -3.94 4.17 -7.29
N LEU A 581 -4.87 5.11 -7.51
CA LEU A 581 -4.63 6.54 -7.35
C LEU A 581 -4.36 6.86 -5.88
N GLY A 582 -5.21 6.35 -4.96
CA GLY A 582 -5.01 6.47 -3.51
C GLY A 582 -3.93 5.55 -2.93
N GLN A 583 -3.35 4.68 -3.76
CA GLN A 583 -2.26 3.77 -3.42
C GLN A 583 -2.58 2.83 -2.23
N PHE A 584 -3.79 2.26 -2.18
CA PHE A 584 -4.19 1.29 -1.16
C PHE A 584 -5.14 0.20 -1.70
N GLY A 585 -5.29 -0.88 -0.92
CA GLY A 585 -6.07 -2.06 -1.30
C GLY A 585 -5.36 -2.96 -2.33
N GLY A 586 -5.89 -4.16 -2.54
CA GLY A 586 -5.31 -5.17 -3.44
C GLY A 586 -3.84 -5.48 -3.17
N HIS A 587 -3.06 -5.72 -4.22
CA HIS A 587 -1.64 -6.02 -4.09
C HIS A 587 -0.81 -4.73 -3.92
N ALA A 588 -0.46 -4.42 -2.67
CA ALA A 588 0.36 -3.27 -2.30
C ALA A 588 -0.17 -1.89 -2.80
N GLY A 589 -1.50 -1.76 -2.96
CA GLY A 589 -2.12 -0.49 -3.35
C GLY A 589 -1.96 -0.10 -4.81
N ARG A 590 -1.48 -0.98 -5.69
CA ARG A 590 -1.08 -0.63 -7.06
C ARG A 590 -1.51 -1.67 -8.09
N THR A 591 -1.31 -1.33 -9.36
CA THR A 591 -1.34 -2.31 -10.45
C THR A 591 -0.19 -3.31 -10.33
N LEU A 592 -0.38 -4.48 -10.94
CA LEU A 592 0.61 -5.56 -10.96
C LEU A 592 1.87 -5.11 -11.70
N ARG A 593 3.01 -5.66 -11.28
CA ARG A 593 4.34 -5.46 -11.87
C ARG A 593 4.98 -6.83 -12.12
N THR A 594 5.96 -6.87 -13.03
CA THR A 594 6.81 -8.05 -13.21
C THR A 594 7.41 -8.47 -11.87
N ALA A 595 7.50 -9.78 -11.67
CA ALA A 595 8.01 -10.44 -10.48
C ALA A 595 7.13 -10.35 -9.22
N ASP A 596 5.95 -9.73 -9.28
CA ASP A 596 4.96 -9.80 -8.20
C ASP A 596 4.55 -11.26 -7.93
N MET A 597 4.40 -11.58 -6.64
CA MET A 597 3.94 -12.88 -6.13
C MET A 597 2.56 -12.70 -5.49
N LEU A 598 1.53 -13.22 -6.16
CA LEU A 598 0.14 -13.15 -5.70
C LEU A 598 -0.23 -14.46 -4.99
N ALA A 599 -0.38 -14.41 -3.67
CA ALA A 599 -0.81 -15.56 -2.90
C ALA A 599 -2.26 -15.96 -3.25
N ILE A 600 -2.47 -17.25 -3.46
CA ILE A 600 -3.81 -17.85 -3.56
C ILE A 600 -4.28 -18.11 -2.13
N SER A 601 -5.53 -17.73 -1.84
CA SER A 601 -6.10 -17.94 -0.51
C SER A 601 -6.16 -19.42 -0.14
N GLN A 602 -5.83 -19.70 1.12
CA GLN A 602 -5.88 -21.02 1.75
C GLN A 602 -6.89 -20.94 2.92
N PRO A 603 -8.21 -21.12 2.67
CA PRO A 603 -9.26 -20.91 3.68
C PRO A 603 -9.16 -21.80 4.92
N GLU A 604 -8.36 -22.86 4.86
CA GLU A 604 -8.01 -23.73 5.99
C GLU A 604 -7.06 -23.06 7.00
N LEU A 605 -6.32 -22.02 6.60
CA LEU A 605 -5.43 -21.28 7.48
C LEU A 605 -6.25 -20.28 8.32
N PRO A 606 -6.08 -20.23 9.66
CA PRO A 606 -6.74 -19.25 10.51
C PRO A 606 -6.48 -17.79 10.10
N ALA A 607 -5.29 -17.51 9.56
CA ALA A 607 -4.88 -16.21 9.04
C ALA A 607 -5.63 -15.80 7.75
N CYS A 608 -6.21 -16.73 6.99
CA CYS A 608 -6.86 -16.38 5.73
C CYS A 608 -8.21 -15.70 6.02
N THR A 609 -8.35 -14.46 5.54
CA THR A 609 -9.58 -13.68 5.72
C THR A 609 -10.55 -13.83 4.54
N THR A 610 -10.16 -14.59 3.52
CA THR A 610 -10.99 -14.81 2.33
C THR A 610 -11.99 -15.94 2.60
N PRO A 611 -13.30 -15.73 2.35
CA PRO A 611 -14.29 -16.78 2.55
C PRO A 611 -14.01 -18.00 1.66
N ALA A 612 -14.22 -19.21 2.21
CA ALA A 612 -14.12 -20.44 1.44
C ALA A 612 -15.14 -20.47 0.29
N PRO A 613 -14.86 -21.21 -0.80
CA PRO A 613 -15.83 -21.40 -1.88
C PRO A 613 -17.17 -21.95 -1.39
N VAL A 614 -18.27 -21.34 -1.85
CA VAL A 614 -19.64 -21.64 -1.42
C VAL A 614 -20.40 -22.56 -2.38
N ALA A 615 -19.83 -22.85 -3.55
CA ALA A 615 -20.43 -23.68 -4.58
C ALA A 615 -19.40 -24.59 -5.26
N PRO A 616 -19.86 -25.68 -5.91
CA PRO A 616 -19.00 -26.44 -6.83
C PRO A 616 -18.70 -25.61 -8.09
N PRO A 617 -17.52 -25.81 -8.72
CA PRO A 617 -17.21 -25.20 -10.00
C PRO A 617 -18.16 -25.69 -11.11
N GLN A 618 -18.56 -24.79 -12.00
CA GLN A 618 -19.52 -25.08 -13.06
C GLN A 618 -19.34 -24.10 -14.23
N ALA A 619 -19.44 -24.59 -15.47
CA ALA A 619 -19.40 -23.74 -16.65
C ALA A 619 -20.68 -22.89 -16.79
N ALA A 620 -20.53 -21.68 -17.31
CA ALA A 620 -21.67 -20.83 -17.64
C ALA A 620 -22.40 -21.39 -18.87
N HIS A 621 -23.73 -21.36 -18.85
CA HIS A 621 -24.52 -21.68 -20.02
C HIS A 621 -24.26 -20.63 -21.13
N PRO A 622 -24.12 -21.01 -22.42
CA PRO A 622 -23.81 -20.07 -23.50
C PRO A 622 -24.77 -18.89 -23.62
N SER A 623 -26.04 -19.06 -23.21
CA SER A 623 -27.03 -17.97 -23.23
C SER A 623 -26.68 -16.80 -22.29
N LEU A 624 -25.80 -17.02 -21.31
CA LEU A 624 -25.38 -16.02 -20.32
C LEU A 624 -24.21 -15.16 -20.82
N ILE A 625 -23.48 -15.62 -21.84
CA ILE A 625 -22.25 -14.98 -22.31
C ILE A 625 -22.62 -13.70 -23.07
N PRO A 626 -22.20 -12.51 -22.59
CA PRO A 626 -22.49 -11.27 -23.29
C PRO A 626 -21.75 -11.16 -24.62
N SER A 627 -22.36 -10.49 -25.60
CA SER A 627 -21.68 -10.10 -26.84
C SER A 627 -21.16 -8.67 -26.69
N TYR A 628 -19.84 -8.48 -26.77
CA TYR A 628 -19.20 -7.17 -26.68
C TYR A 628 -19.08 -6.54 -28.07
N GLY A 629 -19.93 -5.56 -28.37
CA GLY A 629 -19.91 -4.81 -29.63
C GLY A 629 -19.08 -3.52 -29.54
N SER A 630 -19.15 -2.70 -30.60
CA SER A 630 -18.69 -1.30 -30.60
C SER A 630 -19.84 -0.30 -30.45
N THR A 631 -21.09 -0.78 -30.41
CA THR A 631 -22.29 0.04 -30.19
C THR A 631 -23.06 -0.49 -29.00
N TRP A 632 -23.39 0.40 -28.07
CA TRP A 632 -23.95 0.07 -26.77
C TRP A 632 -25.29 0.78 -26.57
N ASN A 633 -26.33 0.02 -26.23
CA ASN A 633 -27.60 0.57 -25.77
C ASN A 633 -27.65 0.41 -24.23
N ILE A 634 -27.78 1.53 -23.52
CA ILE A 634 -27.65 1.57 -22.06
C ILE A 634 -28.90 2.17 -21.44
N GLY A 635 -29.53 1.42 -20.54
CA GLY A 635 -30.69 1.86 -19.78
C GLY A 635 -30.30 2.82 -18.66
N VAL A 636 -30.94 3.99 -18.62
CA VAL A 636 -30.68 5.04 -17.63
C VAL A 636 -31.96 5.52 -16.96
N LEU A 637 -31.87 5.94 -15.71
CA LEU A 637 -32.95 6.63 -15.01
C LEU A 637 -32.79 8.14 -15.20
N TYR A 638 -33.90 8.82 -15.46
CA TYR A 638 -33.90 10.27 -15.65
C TYR A 638 -33.79 10.99 -14.29
N GLY A 639 -32.75 11.80 -14.13
CA GLY A 639 -32.39 12.51 -12.90
C GLY A 639 -30.94 12.30 -12.44
N PRO A 640 -30.45 13.16 -11.52
CA PRO A 640 -31.26 14.11 -10.73
C PRO A 640 -31.63 15.45 -11.41
N HIS A 641 -30.83 15.97 -12.32
CA HIS A 641 -30.94 17.36 -12.82
C HIS A 641 -31.51 17.43 -14.24
N GLY A 642 -32.84 17.57 -14.37
CA GLY A 642 -33.54 17.48 -15.66
C GLY A 642 -33.98 18.82 -16.27
N ALA A 643 -35.03 18.72 -17.10
CA ALA A 643 -35.76 19.84 -17.67
C ALA A 643 -37.11 20.02 -16.95
N PRO A 644 -37.61 21.26 -16.82
CA PRO A 644 -37.06 22.51 -17.38
C PRO A 644 -36.15 23.28 -16.41
N ASP A 645 -35.75 22.72 -15.27
CA ASP A 645 -35.04 23.45 -14.21
C ASP A 645 -33.54 23.66 -14.48
N PHE A 646 -32.87 22.73 -15.18
CA PHE A 646 -31.46 22.87 -15.55
C PHE A 646 -31.21 22.81 -17.05
N PHE A 647 -31.89 21.89 -17.73
CA PHE A 647 -31.82 21.71 -19.18
C PHE A 647 -33.13 22.16 -19.84
N THR A 648 -33.07 22.53 -21.11
CA THR A 648 -34.29 22.69 -21.91
C THR A 648 -34.89 21.32 -22.23
N ALA A 649 -36.19 21.26 -22.56
CA ALA A 649 -36.81 20.00 -23.01
C ALA A 649 -36.12 19.45 -24.26
N ASP A 650 -35.82 20.32 -25.23
CA ASP A 650 -35.13 19.96 -26.47
C ASP A 650 -33.74 19.36 -26.21
N ALA A 651 -32.98 19.89 -25.24
CA ALA A 651 -31.67 19.34 -24.87
C ALA A 651 -31.78 17.90 -24.33
N ILE A 652 -32.85 17.59 -23.59
CA ILE A 652 -33.08 16.24 -23.07
C ILE A 652 -33.54 15.30 -24.17
N GLU A 653 -34.39 15.76 -25.09
CA GLU A 653 -34.78 14.98 -26.26
C GLU A 653 -33.57 14.67 -27.16
N GLU A 654 -32.72 15.67 -27.42
CA GLU A 654 -31.47 15.50 -28.16
C GLU A 654 -30.51 14.54 -27.44
N PHE A 655 -30.37 14.65 -26.12
CA PHE A 655 -29.53 13.76 -25.32
C PHE A 655 -29.88 12.27 -25.53
N PHE A 656 -31.17 11.93 -25.52
CA PHE A 656 -31.65 10.55 -25.71
C PHE A 656 -31.68 10.12 -27.18
N ALA A 657 -31.81 11.05 -28.12
CA ALA A 657 -31.75 10.76 -29.56
C ALA A 657 -30.31 10.59 -30.07
N ALA A 658 -29.34 11.22 -29.40
CA ALA A 658 -27.95 11.27 -29.82
C ALA A 658 -27.24 9.91 -29.73
N GLU A 659 -26.24 9.77 -30.59
CA GLU A 659 -25.19 8.77 -30.45
C GLU A 659 -23.95 9.44 -29.87
N TRP A 660 -23.53 8.97 -28.71
CA TRP A 660 -22.36 9.48 -27.98
C TRP A 660 -21.14 8.63 -28.31
N GLU A 661 -19.97 9.23 -28.49
CA GLU A 661 -18.73 8.50 -28.72
C GLU A 661 -17.84 8.52 -27.48
N VAL A 662 -17.22 7.39 -27.13
CA VAL A 662 -16.23 7.33 -26.05
C VAL A 662 -14.96 8.05 -26.46
N HIS A 663 -14.61 9.08 -25.70
CA HIS A 663 -13.39 9.84 -25.90
C HIS A 663 -12.16 9.10 -25.34
N TYR A 664 -10.97 9.33 -25.91
CA TYR A 664 -9.73 8.64 -25.52
C TYR A 664 -9.28 8.91 -24.07
N ASN A 665 -9.67 10.05 -23.49
CA ASN A 665 -9.46 10.39 -22.08
C ASN A 665 -10.48 9.72 -21.14
N SER A 666 -10.61 8.40 -21.25
CA SER A 666 -11.51 7.57 -20.44
C SER A 666 -10.73 6.52 -19.64
N ASN A 667 -11.04 6.37 -18.36
CA ASN A 667 -10.40 5.39 -17.47
C ASN A 667 -11.32 5.04 -16.29
N ARG A 668 -10.77 4.42 -15.24
CA ARG A 668 -11.54 4.01 -14.05
C ARG A 668 -12.14 5.17 -13.24
N LEU A 669 -11.62 6.39 -13.41
CA LEU A 669 -12.17 7.60 -12.77
C LEU A 669 -13.45 8.07 -13.48
N GLY A 670 -13.56 7.82 -14.78
CA GLY A 670 -14.72 8.19 -15.57
C GLY A 670 -14.51 7.99 -17.06
N VAL A 671 -15.62 7.74 -17.76
CA VAL A 671 -15.66 7.55 -19.22
C VAL A 671 -16.18 8.82 -19.86
N ARG A 672 -15.31 9.54 -20.57
CA ARG A 672 -15.65 10.81 -21.21
C ARG A 672 -16.34 10.58 -22.54
N LEU A 673 -17.31 11.43 -22.85
CA LEU A 673 -18.14 11.30 -24.05
C LEU A 673 -17.99 12.53 -24.94
N SER A 674 -17.99 12.28 -26.25
CA SER A 674 -18.12 13.28 -27.31
C SER A 674 -19.53 13.19 -27.90
N GLY A 675 -20.20 14.32 -28.05
CA GLY A 675 -21.57 14.38 -28.58
C GLY A 675 -22.12 15.80 -28.61
N PRO A 676 -23.45 15.98 -28.73
CA PRO A 676 -24.07 17.30 -28.83
C PRO A 676 -23.87 18.13 -27.57
N LYS A 677 -23.79 19.45 -27.75
CA LYS A 677 -23.74 20.40 -26.64
C LYS A 677 -25.15 20.65 -26.12
N PRO A 678 -25.38 20.63 -24.80
CA PRO A 678 -26.69 20.88 -24.23
C PRO A 678 -27.08 22.35 -24.40
N SER A 679 -28.39 22.61 -24.53
CA SER A 679 -28.94 23.94 -24.27
C SER A 679 -29.45 24.02 -22.83
N TRP A 680 -29.12 25.12 -22.17
CA TRP A 680 -29.35 25.33 -20.74
C TRP A 680 -30.62 26.13 -20.47
N ALA A 681 -31.35 25.79 -19.41
CA ALA A 681 -32.55 26.54 -19.00
C ALA A 681 -32.25 27.79 -18.17
N ARG A 682 -30.98 27.99 -17.80
CA ARG A 682 -30.48 29.10 -17.00
C ARG A 682 -29.25 29.74 -17.64
N ALA A 683 -29.02 31.01 -17.33
CA ALA A 683 -27.93 31.79 -17.92
C ALA A 683 -26.57 31.51 -17.27
N ASP A 684 -26.55 31.10 -15.99
CA ASP A 684 -25.35 30.81 -15.21
C ASP A 684 -25.70 29.92 -13.99
N GLY A 685 -24.69 29.57 -13.20
CA GLY A 685 -24.83 28.80 -11.96
C GLY A 685 -24.88 29.64 -10.68
N GLY A 686 -24.95 30.97 -10.79
CA GLY A 686 -24.90 31.90 -9.65
C GLY A 686 -23.59 31.80 -8.85
N GLU A 687 -23.69 31.83 -7.52
CA GLU A 687 -22.57 31.74 -6.57
C GLU A 687 -21.76 30.43 -6.68
N ALA A 688 -22.34 29.39 -7.26
CA ALA A 688 -21.67 28.10 -7.47
C ALA A 688 -20.73 28.09 -8.69
N GLY A 689 -20.84 29.08 -9.58
CA GLY A 689 -19.98 29.23 -10.75
C GLY A 689 -20.69 29.84 -11.96
N LEU A 690 -19.89 30.39 -12.87
CA LEU A 690 -20.37 31.13 -14.04
C LEU A 690 -21.03 30.26 -15.11
N HIS A 691 -20.72 28.96 -15.16
CA HIS A 691 -21.28 28.09 -16.19
C HIS A 691 -22.68 27.60 -15.78
N PRO A 692 -23.67 27.56 -16.69
CA PRO A 692 -25.01 27.02 -16.42
C PRO A 692 -25.06 25.56 -15.96
N SER A 693 -23.96 24.82 -15.97
CA SER A 693 -23.90 23.48 -15.40
C SER A 693 -23.49 23.47 -13.93
N ASN A 694 -23.05 24.60 -13.36
CA ASN A 694 -22.54 24.68 -11.99
C ASN A 694 -23.64 24.66 -10.93
N VAL A 695 -23.51 23.77 -9.96
CA VAL A 695 -24.37 23.71 -8.76
C VAL A 695 -23.49 23.75 -7.54
N HIS A 696 -24.04 24.16 -6.39
CA HIS A 696 -23.33 24.02 -5.13
C HIS A 696 -22.93 22.55 -4.94
N ASP A 697 -21.66 22.33 -4.57
CA ASP A 697 -21.06 21.01 -4.58
C ASP A 697 -21.94 19.98 -3.81
N CYS A 698 -22.29 18.92 -4.53
CA CYS A 698 -23.21 17.87 -4.11
C CYS A 698 -22.62 16.50 -4.43
N GLU A 699 -23.08 15.49 -3.70
CA GLU A 699 -22.55 14.13 -3.84
C GLU A 699 -23.16 13.43 -5.06
N TYR A 700 -22.30 12.80 -5.87
CA TYR A 700 -22.73 12.11 -7.08
C TYR A 700 -23.14 10.66 -6.85
N ALA A 701 -24.03 10.16 -7.70
CA ALA A 701 -24.29 8.73 -7.83
C ALA A 701 -23.25 8.08 -8.76
N ILE A 702 -22.85 6.85 -8.46
CA ILE A 702 -22.05 6.04 -9.38
C ILE A 702 -22.90 5.73 -10.61
N GLY A 703 -22.36 6.01 -11.80
CA GLY A 703 -23.11 5.93 -13.05
C GLY A 703 -23.79 7.22 -13.49
N ALA A 704 -23.72 8.28 -12.68
CA ALA A 704 -24.21 9.59 -13.09
C ALA A 704 -23.43 10.08 -14.32
N ILE A 705 -24.16 10.65 -15.29
CA ILE A 705 -23.55 11.32 -16.44
C ILE A 705 -23.41 12.78 -16.09
N ASN A 706 -22.20 13.18 -15.73
CA ASN A 706 -21.90 14.49 -15.18
C ASN A 706 -21.44 15.47 -16.28
N PHE A 707 -22.05 16.65 -16.34
CA PHE A 707 -21.72 17.68 -17.33
C PHE A 707 -20.70 18.68 -16.77
N THR A 708 -19.42 18.37 -16.95
CA THR A 708 -18.30 19.28 -16.62
C THR A 708 -18.22 20.38 -17.67
N GLY A 709 -18.91 21.50 -17.44
CA GLY A 709 -19.22 22.46 -18.50
C GLY A 709 -20.21 21.88 -19.50
N ASP A 710 -19.90 21.94 -20.80
CA ASP A 710 -20.71 21.37 -21.88
C ASP A 710 -20.35 19.89 -22.19
N PHE A 711 -19.35 19.33 -21.52
CA PHE A 711 -18.81 18.01 -21.86
C PHE A 711 -19.21 16.95 -20.83
N PRO A 712 -19.90 15.87 -21.24
CA PRO A 712 -20.31 14.82 -20.33
C PRO A 712 -19.20 13.81 -20.02
N VAL A 713 -19.24 13.30 -18.79
CA VAL A 713 -18.44 12.16 -18.32
C VAL A 713 -19.31 11.23 -17.48
N ILE A 714 -19.24 9.93 -17.76
CA ILE A 714 -19.85 8.92 -16.90
C ILE A 714 -18.94 8.76 -15.67
N LEU A 715 -19.46 9.04 -14.48
CA LEU A 715 -18.74 8.82 -13.23
C LEU A 715 -18.80 7.33 -12.88
N THR A 716 -17.64 6.74 -12.60
CA THR A 716 -17.51 5.28 -12.49
C THR A 716 -16.89 4.87 -11.15
N LYS A 717 -16.43 3.63 -11.03
CA LYS A 717 -16.11 2.99 -9.75
C LYS A 717 -14.95 3.63 -8.97
N ASP A 718 -14.00 4.29 -9.64
CA ASP A 718 -12.94 5.10 -9.01
C ASP A 718 -13.18 6.60 -9.18
N GLY A 719 -14.39 7.01 -9.55
CA GLY A 719 -14.74 8.40 -9.82
C GLY A 719 -14.88 9.25 -8.56
N PRO A 720 -14.95 10.58 -8.73
CA PRO A 720 -15.10 11.53 -7.65
C PRO A 720 -16.49 11.41 -6.98
N SER A 721 -16.54 11.72 -5.69
CA SER A 721 -17.80 11.74 -4.92
C SER A 721 -18.47 13.11 -4.98
N LEU A 722 -17.89 14.10 -4.30
CA LEU A 722 -18.43 15.45 -4.21
C LEU A 722 -18.00 16.28 -5.41
N GLY A 723 -18.92 17.05 -5.98
CA GLY A 723 -18.59 18.07 -6.97
C GLY A 723 -19.75 18.95 -7.38
N GLY A 724 -19.43 20.01 -8.12
CA GLY A 724 -20.36 21.12 -8.41
C GLY A 724 -20.90 21.18 -9.84
N PHE A 725 -21.33 20.05 -10.42
CA PHE A 725 -21.86 19.99 -11.79
C PHE A 725 -23.14 19.15 -11.89
N VAL A 726 -24.08 19.56 -12.75
CA VAL A 726 -25.34 18.84 -12.96
C VAL A 726 -25.17 17.48 -13.64
N CYS A 727 -26.18 16.62 -13.46
CA CYS A 727 -26.25 15.25 -13.97
C CYS A 727 -27.70 14.95 -14.42
N PRO A 728 -28.00 14.89 -15.74
CA PRO A 728 -29.37 14.68 -16.21
C PRO A 728 -29.87 13.25 -16.10
N VAL A 729 -28.97 12.26 -16.09
CA VAL A 729 -29.33 10.85 -15.99
C VAL A 729 -28.31 10.08 -15.15
N THR A 730 -28.76 8.94 -14.63
CA THR A 730 -27.90 7.98 -13.93
C THR A 730 -28.10 6.59 -14.53
N ILE A 731 -27.02 5.91 -14.91
CA ILE A 731 -27.06 4.55 -15.46
C ILE A 731 -27.59 3.59 -14.39
N ALA A 732 -28.52 2.70 -14.78
CA ALA A 732 -29.04 1.72 -13.85
C ALA A 732 -27.93 0.76 -13.38
N LYS A 733 -27.97 0.35 -12.11
CA LYS A 733 -26.94 -0.50 -11.50
C LYS A 733 -26.65 -1.76 -12.32
N ALA A 734 -27.69 -2.44 -12.81
CA ALA A 734 -27.58 -3.66 -13.61
C ALA A 734 -27.07 -3.44 -15.05
N GLU A 735 -26.92 -2.17 -15.48
CA GLU A 735 -26.45 -1.77 -16.81
C GLU A 735 -25.01 -1.22 -16.77
N LEU A 736 -24.50 -0.86 -15.58
CA LEU A 736 -23.16 -0.29 -15.40
C LEU A 736 -22.03 -1.15 -15.96
N TRP A 737 -22.20 -2.47 -15.97
CA TRP A 737 -21.20 -3.39 -16.49
C TRP A 737 -20.86 -3.12 -17.97
N LYS A 738 -21.80 -2.59 -18.75
CA LYS A 738 -21.57 -2.18 -20.15
C LYS A 738 -20.52 -1.08 -20.24
N VAL A 739 -20.56 -0.11 -19.32
CA VAL A 739 -19.57 0.98 -19.20
C VAL A 739 -18.19 0.42 -18.87
N GLY A 740 -18.13 -0.68 -18.10
CA GLY A 740 -16.87 -1.39 -17.84
C GLY A 740 -16.21 -1.97 -19.09
N GLN A 741 -16.94 -2.10 -20.20
CA GLN A 741 -16.49 -2.75 -21.43
C GLN A 741 -16.32 -1.79 -22.62
N VAL A 742 -16.74 -0.53 -22.47
CA VAL A 742 -16.54 0.45 -23.53
C VAL A 742 -15.07 0.86 -23.61
N LYS A 743 -14.61 1.15 -24.82
CA LYS A 743 -13.26 1.66 -25.12
C LYS A 743 -13.35 2.88 -26.03
N PRO A 744 -12.28 3.68 -26.16
CA PRO A 744 -12.26 4.83 -27.06
C PRO A 744 -12.75 4.49 -28.47
N GLY A 745 -13.62 5.35 -29.03
CA GLY A 745 -14.26 5.17 -30.34
C GLY A 745 -15.57 4.36 -30.32
N ASP A 746 -15.90 3.66 -29.24
CA ASP A 746 -17.20 2.99 -29.12
C ASP A 746 -18.35 4.01 -29.11
N LYS A 747 -19.51 3.59 -29.60
CA LYS A 747 -20.74 4.40 -29.69
C LYS A 747 -21.76 3.98 -28.64
N LEU A 748 -22.38 4.95 -27.98
CA LEU A 748 -23.34 4.75 -26.89
C LEU A 748 -24.65 5.44 -27.25
N ARG A 749 -25.76 4.77 -26.98
CA ARG A 749 -27.09 5.35 -26.97
C ARG A 749 -27.76 5.08 -25.63
N PHE A 750 -28.22 6.13 -24.98
CA PHE A 750 -28.96 6.02 -23.72
C PHE A 750 -30.45 5.95 -24.00
N HIS A 751 -31.17 5.15 -23.22
CA HIS A 751 -32.63 5.12 -23.29
C HIS A 751 -33.24 5.13 -21.89
N PRO A 752 -34.35 5.84 -21.69
CA PRO A 752 -34.94 5.98 -20.36
C PRO A 752 -35.61 4.69 -19.92
N ILE A 753 -35.38 4.30 -18.67
CA ILE A 753 -36.09 3.22 -17.98
C ILE A 753 -36.61 3.68 -16.61
N GLY A 754 -37.70 3.09 -16.14
CA GLY A 754 -38.25 3.38 -14.81
C GLY A 754 -37.57 2.58 -13.70
N PHE A 755 -37.77 2.99 -12.45
CA PHE A 755 -37.22 2.33 -11.25
C PHE A 755 -37.56 0.82 -11.20
N GLN A 756 -38.80 0.43 -11.50
CA GLN A 756 -39.21 -0.99 -11.50
C GLN A 756 -38.51 -1.81 -12.59
N GLN A 757 -38.21 -1.22 -13.75
CA GLN A 757 -37.46 -1.88 -14.81
C GLN A 757 -36.01 -2.12 -14.36
N ALA A 758 -35.39 -1.14 -13.73
CA ALA A 758 -34.04 -1.25 -13.19
C ALA A 758 -33.96 -2.35 -12.12
N GLN A 759 -34.91 -2.39 -11.18
CA GLN A 759 -35.00 -3.45 -10.17
C GLN A 759 -35.20 -4.84 -10.80
N SER A 760 -36.02 -4.96 -11.85
CA SER A 760 -36.19 -6.23 -12.55
C SER A 760 -34.92 -6.67 -13.27
N LEU A 761 -34.13 -5.73 -13.82
CA LEU A 761 -32.82 -6.03 -14.43
C LEU A 761 -31.83 -6.54 -13.36
N GLU A 762 -31.76 -5.89 -12.20
CA GLU A 762 -30.88 -6.34 -11.11
C GLU A 762 -31.26 -7.74 -10.60
N GLN A 763 -32.55 -8.01 -10.39
CA GLN A 763 -33.02 -9.34 -9.96
C GLN A 763 -32.69 -10.42 -11.00
N ALA A 764 -32.91 -10.14 -12.28
CA ALA A 764 -32.57 -11.05 -13.37
C ALA A 764 -31.05 -11.31 -13.43
N GLN A 765 -30.24 -10.27 -13.25
CA GLN A 765 -28.78 -10.39 -13.22
C GLN A 765 -28.32 -11.27 -12.04
N LEU A 766 -28.86 -11.06 -10.84
CA LEU A 766 -28.53 -11.86 -9.65
C LEU A 766 -28.90 -13.33 -9.82
N GLY A 767 -30.13 -13.61 -10.27
CA GLY A 767 -30.55 -14.97 -10.55
C GLY A 767 -29.73 -15.62 -11.67
N SER A 768 -29.29 -14.83 -12.66
CA SER A 768 -28.43 -15.32 -13.73
C SER A 768 -27.05 -15.74 -13.24
N ILE A 769 -26.46 -14.97 -12.32
CA ILE A 769 -25.20 -15.31 -11.66
C ILE A 769 -25.39 -16.61 -10.87
N GLU A 770 -26.39 -16.68 -10.00
CA GLU A 770 -26.63 -17.85 -9.14
C GLU A 770 -26.81 -19.14 -9.96
N ALA A 771 -27.65 -19.08 -11.00
CA ALA A 771 -27.99 -20.20 -11.87
C ALA A 771 -26.91 -20.52 -12.91
N LEU A 772 -25.95 -19.62 -13.16
CA LEU A 772 -25.02 -19.67 -14.30
C LEU A 772 -25.76 -19.88 -15.64
N ALA A 773 -26.96 -19.30 -15.77
CA ALA A 773 -27.79 -19.33 -16.96
C ALA A 773 -28.54 -18.00 -17.11
N ALA A 774 -28.91 -17.63 -18.33
CA ALA A 774 -29.62 -16.38 -18.55
C ALA A 774 -31.03 -16.41 -17.97
N ILE A 775 -31.35 -15.42 -17.14
CA ILE A 775 -32.70 -15.12 -16.68
C ILE A 775 -33.11 -13.77 -17.27
N SER A 776 -34.28 -13.72 -17.90
CA SER A 776 -34.79 -12.48 -18.51
C SER A 776 -35.45 -11.59 -17.48
N ALA A 777 -35.15 -10.30 -17.54
CA ALA A 777 -35.91 -9.28 -16.82
C ALA A 777 -37.29 -9.09 -17.46
N VAL A 778 -38.26 -8.63 -16.67
CA VAL A 778 -39.56 -8.18 -17.19
C VAL A 778 -39.33 -6.88 -17.95
N THR A 779 -39.83 -6.80 -19.18
CA THR A 779 -39.81 -5.57 -19.97
C THR A 779 -41.03 -4.71 -19.64
N LEU A 780 -40.78 -3.50 -19.17
CA LEU A 780 -41.77 -2.48 -18.83
C LEU A 780 -41.66 -1.29 -19.80
N PRO A 781 -42.74 -0.51 -20.00
CA PRO A 781 -42.71 0.65 -20.87
C PRO A 781 -41.75 1.73 -20.35
N ALA A 782 -41.21 2.53 -21.27
CA ALA A 782 -40.39 3.69 -20.91
C ALA A 782 -41.18 4.69 -20.04
N PRO A 783 -40.55 5.32 -19.04
CA PRO A 783 -41.21 6.31 -18.19
C PRO A 783 -41.52 7.59 -18.98
N SER A 784 -42.52 8.36 -18.52
CA SER A 784 -42.72 9.72 -18.99
C SER A 784 -41.53 10.60 -18.59
N LEU A 785 -41.03 11.42 -19.52
CA LEU A 785 -40.04 12.46 -19.24
C LEU A 785 -40.68 13.83 -18.97
N GLN A 786 -42.01 13.91 -19.06
CA GLN A 786 -42.76 15.13 -18.78
C GLN A 786 -43.07 15.22 -17.27
N PRO A 787 -42.97 16.42 -16.68
CA PRO A 787 -43.34 16.62 -15.28
C PRO A 787 -44.83 16.36 -15.07
N ASP A 788 -45.16 15.73 -13.95
CA ASP A 788 -46.55 15.59 -13.48
C ASP A 788 -46.91 16.81 -12.62
N ASN A 789 -46.91 16.67 -11.29
CA ASN A 789 -47.24 17.72 -10.31
C ASN A 789 -46.00 18.36 -9.66
N THR A 790 -44.82 18.15 -10.23
CA THR A 790 -43.52 18.61 -9.71
C THR A 790 -42.84 19.54 -10.72
N VAL A 791 -41.79 20.25 -10.31
CA VAL A 791 -41.06 21.16 -11.22
C VAL A 791 -40.45 20.44 -12.43
N SER A 792 -39.97 19.21 -12.26
CA SER A 792 -39.46 18.36 -13.35
C SER A 792 -39.76 16.88 -13.09
N ALA A 793 -39.70 16.05 -14.14
CA ALA A 793 -39.95 14.61 -14.04
C ALA A 793 -38.89 13.85 -13.22
N THR A 794 -37.77 14.49 -12.89
CA THR A 794 -36.72 13.92 -12.05
C THR A 794 -37.03 14.04 -10.56
N VAL A 795 -38.03 14.84 -10.19
CA VAL A 795 -38.44 15.10 -8.80
C VAL A 795 -39.45 14.06 -8.34
N LEU A 796 -39.08 13.30 -7.31
CA LEU A 796 -39.91 12.29 -6.65
C LEU A 796 -40.92 12.92 -5.68
N ALA A 797 -40.53 13.99 -5.00
CA ALA A 797 -41.39 14.80 -4.14
C ALA A 797 -40.79 16.20 -3.95
N GLU A 798 -41.66 17.17 -3.70
CA GLU A 798 -41.27 18.55 -3.40
C GLU A 798 -42.13 19.07 -2.25
N LEU A 799 -41.48 19.73 -1.30
CA LEU A 799 -42.15 20.44 -0.22
C LEU A 799 -41.83 21.93 -0.36
N PRO A 800 -42.86 22.80 -0.46
CA PRO A 800 -42.62 24.25 -0.43
C PRO A 800 -42.07 24.67 0.93
N ALA A 801 -41.41 25.83 0.95
CA ALA A 801 -41.00 26.47 2.19
C ALA A 801 -42.23 26.73 3.09
N ASP A 802 -42.09 26.47 4.39
CA ASP A 802 -43.18 26.56 5.37
C ASP A 802 -42.61 26.84 6.76
N GLY A 803 -42.85 28.05 7.28
CA GLY A 803 -42.23 28.51 8.53
C GLY A 803 -40.70 28.49 8.45
N SER A 804 -40.04 27.79 9.39
CA SER A 804 -38.58 27.60 9.41
C SER A 804 -38.09 26.45 8.52
N ARG A 805 -38.99 25.70 7.88
CA ARG A 805 -38.60 24.68 6.89
C ARG A 805 -38.33 25.35 5.53
N PRO A 806 -37.10 25.25 4.97
CA PRO A 806 -36.82 25.69 3.61
C PRO A 806 -37.54 24.78 2.59
N ARG A 807 -37.59 25.20 1.33
CA ARG A 807 -38.01 24.32 0.23
C ARG A 807 -37.18 23.03 0.26
N ALA A 808 -37.79 21.87 0.05
CA ALA A 808 -37.08 20.59 0.02
C ALA A 808 -37.48 19.81 -1.25
N VAL A 809 -36.48 19.40 -2.03
CA VAL A 809 -36.68 18.68 -3.30
C VAL A 809 -35.99 17.32 -3.22
N TYR A 810 -36.75 16.25 -3.44
CA TYR A 810 -36.26 14.88 -3.46
C TYR A 810 -36.19 14.42 -4.91
N ARG A 811 -35.00 14.13 -5.44
CA ARG A 811 -34.76 13.79 -6.83
C ARG A 811 -34.33 12.34 -7.00
N GLN A 812 -34.75 11.74 -8.11
CA GLN A 812 -34.26 10.44 -8.54
C GLN A 812 -32.79 10.57 -8.97
N ALA A 813 -31.91 9.77 -8.38
CA ALA A 813 -30.48 9.76 -8.69
C ALA A 813 -30.02 8.33 -9.02
N GLY A 814 -30.69 7.68 -9.97
CA GLY A 814 -30.51 6.26 -10.27
C GLY A 814 -31.42 5.35 -9.45
N ASP A 815 -31.17 4.04 -9.52
CA ASP A 815 -31.96 2.98 -8.89
C ASP A 815 -31.45 2.59 -7.48
N ALA A 816 -30.34 3.18 -7.04
CA ALA A 816 -29.76 2.96 -5.72
C ALA A 816 -29.59 4.25 -4.90
N TYR A 817 -30.07 5.40 -5.40
CA TYR A 817 -29.92 6.67 -4.69
C TYR A 817 -31.13 7.61 -4.79
N ILE A 818 -31.25 8.49 -3.80
CA ILE A 818 -32.11 9.69 -3.80
C ILE A 818 -31.22 10.88 -3.46
N LEU A 819 -31.29 11.95 -4.26
CA LEU A 819 -30.66 13.24 -3.94
C LEU A 819 -31.70 14.16 -3.30
N LEU A 820 -31.46 14.60 -2.06
CA LEU A 820 -32.24 15.64 -1.42
C LEU A 820 -31.52 16.98 -1.54
N GLU A 821 -32.26 18.03 -1.86
CA GLU A 821 -31.78 19.40 -1.97
C GLU A 821 -32.65 20.38 -1.17
N TYR A 822 -32.04 21.25 -0.36
CA TYR A 822 -32.74 22.27 0.43
C TYR A 822 -32.59 23.69 -0.11
N GLY A 823 -33.66 24.48 -0.09
CA GLY A 823 -33.65 25.89 -0.45
C GLY A 823 -33.36 26.16 -1.92
N ASP A 824 -33.04 27.41 -2.23
CA ASP A 824 -32.57 27.82 -3.55
C ASP A 824 -31.08 27.49 -3.73
N ASN A 825 -30.55 27.65 -4.96
CA ASN A 825 -29.14 27.39 -5.26
C ASN A 825 -28.25 28.57 -4.81
N VAL A 826 -28.15 28.75 -3.49
CA VAL A 826 -27.36 29.78 -2.80
C VAL A 826 -26.53 29.16 -1.68
N LEU A 827 -25.43 29.83 -1.28
CA LEU A 827 -24.71 29.43 -0.08
C LEU A 827 -25.43 29.97 1.18
N ASP A 828 -26.09 29.08 1.90
CA ASP A 828 -26.69 29.36 3.21
C ASP A 828 -26.37 28.23 4.21
N LEU A 829 -25.67 28.58 5.29
CA LEU A 829 -25.26 27.64 6.32
C LEU A 829 -26.47 27.00 7.05
N ALA A 830 -27.63 27.67 7.09
CA ALA A 830 -28.85 27.09 7.64
C ALA A 830 -29.28 25.83 6.88
N LEU A 831 -29.09 25.82 5.55
CA LEU A 831 -29.40 24.66 4.70
C LEU A 831 -28.49 23.48 5.04
N ARG A 832 -27.19 23.74 5.23
CA ARG A 832 -26.22 22.70 5.62
C ARG A 832 -26.50 22.13 7.02
N LEU A 833 -26.87 23.00 7.96
CA LEU A 833 -27.26 22.60 9.30
C LEU A 833 -28.56 21.78 9.29
N ARG A 834 -29.49 22.08 8.38
CA ARG A 834 -30.69 21.26 8.18
C ARG A 834 -30.36 19.88 7.64
N VAL A 835 -29.44 19.76 6.67
CA VAL A 835 -28.89 18.46 6.23
C VAL A 835 -28.36 17.68 7.43
N HIS A 836 -27.61 18.33 8.31
CA HIS A 836 -27.10 17.68 9.52
C HIS A 836 -28.22 17.17 10.44
N LEU A 837 -29.26 17.97 10.70
CA LEU A 837 -30.42 17.52 11.48
C LEU A 837 -31.10 16.29 10.87
N LEU A 838 -31.25 16.26 9.54
CA LEU A 838 -31.81 15.08 8.87
C LEU A 838 -30.90 13.85 9.01
N MET A 839 -29.59 14.03 8.85
CA MET A 839 -28.62 12.93 9.03
C MET A 839 -28.67 12.37 10.45
N GLU A 840 -28.72 13.23 11.47
CA GLU A 840 -28.83 12.77 12.87
C GLU A 840 -30.16 12.08 13.13
N ALA A 841 -31.27 12.57 12.56
CA ALA A 841 -32.57 11.89 12.65
C ALA A 841 -32.54 10.50 11.99
N LEU A 842 -31.90 10.36 10.83
CA LEU A 842 -31.75 9.07 10.13
C LEU A 842 -30.84 8.10 10.89
N LYS A 843 -29.79 8.59 11.55
CA LYS A 843 -28.93 7.78 12.42
C LYS A 843 -29.66 7.33 13.69
N ALA A 844 -30.54 8.18 14.23
CA ALA A 844 -31.36 7.84 15.40
C ALA A 844 -32.48 6.84 15.07
N GLU A 845 -33.01 6.87 13.84
CA GLU A 845 -34.03 5.94 13.33
C GLU A 845 -33.51 5.12 12.13
N PRO A 846 -32.55 4.19 12.33
CA PRO A 846 -31.91 3.48 11.22
C PRO A 846 -32.91 2.61 10.44
N LEU A 847 -32.85 2.72 9.11
CA LEU A 847 -33.74 2.00 8.20
C LEU A 847 -32.98 0.87 7.50
N ARG A 848 -33.47 -0.37 7.62
CA ARG A 848 -32.84 -1.53 6.96
C ARG A 848 -32.82 -1.31 5.44
N GLY A 849 -31.62 -1.38 4.86
CA GLY A 849 -31.40 -1.19 3.42
C GLY A 849 -30.96 0.22 3.05
N LEU A 850 -30.99 1.21 3.95
CA LEU A 850 -30.29 2.48 3.77
C LEU A 850 -28.80 2.25 4.12
N GLU A 851 -27.91 2.44 3.15
CA GLU A 851 -26.50 2.04 3.25
C GLU A 851 -25.59 3.20 3.64
N GLU A 852 -25.74 4.37 3.00
CA GLU A 852 -24.82 5.51 3.19
C GLU A 852 -25.55 6.87 3.11
N LEU A 853 -25.01 7.86 3.82
CA LEU A 853 -25.48 9.25 3.87
C LEU A 853 -24.31 10.18 3.52
N ALA A 854 -24.34 10.79 2.34
CA ALA A 854 -23.24 11.63 1.87
C ALA A 854 -23.71 13.10 1.70
N PRO A 855 -23.30 14.02 2.60
CA PRO A 855 -23.75 15.41 2.57
C PRO A 855 -22.93 16.26 1.60
N GLY A 856 -23.61 17.10 0.81
CA GLY A 856 -23.01 18.22 0.11
C GLY A 856 -23.20 19.54 0.86
N VAL A 857 -23.04 20.66 0.16
CA VAL A 857 -23.20 22.02 0.72
C VAL A 857 -24.63 22.26 1.22
N ARG A 858 -25.63 21.89 0.42
CA ARG A 858 -27.07 22.10 0.72
C ARG A 858 -27.92 20.87 0.39
N SER A 859 -27.27 19.73 0.26
CA SER A 859 -27.87 18.50 -0.25
C SER A 859 -27.42 17.28 0.55
N LEU A 860 -28.20 16.21 0.44
CA LEU A 860 -27.88 14.90 1.00
C LEU A 860 -28.14 13.82 -0.05
N GLN A 861 -27.09 13.10 -0.44
CA GLN A 861 -27.19 11.92 -1.28
C GLN A 861 -27.39 10.70 -0.38
N LEU A 862 -28.52 10.01 -0.55
CA LEU A 862 -28.85 8.80 0.20
C LEU A 862 -28.65 7.59 -0.70
N ARG A 863 -27.77 6.68 -0.30
CA ARG A 863 -27.57 5.40 -1.00
C ARG A 863 -28.34 4.29 -0.29
N TYR A 864 -29.04 3.45 -1.04
CA TYR A 864 -29.81 2.34 -0.49
C TYR A 864 -29.80 1.09 -1.40
N ASP A 865 -30.01 -0.06 -0.77
CA ASP A 865 -30.23 -1.33 -1.46
C ASP A 865 -31.71 -1.47 -1.86
N SER A 866 -31.98 -1.21 -3.14
CA SER A 866 -33.33 -1.25 -3.71
C SER A 866 -34.01 -2.62 -3.63
N ARG A 867 -33.25 -3.70 -3.36
CA ARG A 867 -33.76 -5.06 -3.19
C ARG A 867 -34.40 -5.27 -1.81
N VAL A 868 -33.96 -4.47 -0.83
CA VAL A 868 -34.40 -4.57 0.57
C VAL A 868 -35.30 -3.39 0.94
N LEU A 869 -35.02 -2.20 0.40
CA LEU A 869 -35.74 -0.96 0.66
C LEU A 869 -36.25 -0.34 -0.64
N HIS A 870 -37.57 -0.33 -0.83
CA HIS A 870 -38.17 0.28 -2.01
C HIS A 870 -38.06 1.81 -1.97
N GLN A 871 -37.79 2.46 -3.12
CA GLN A 871 -37.61 3.92 -3.23
C GLN A 871 -38.76 4.71 -2.59
N ARG A 872 -40.00 4.30 -2.85
CA ARG A 872 -41.20 4.90 -2.26
C ARG A 872 -41.21 4.85 -0.73
N THR A 873 -40.80 3.73 -0.13
CA THR A 873 -40.75 3.57 1.33
C THR A 873 -39.70 4.47 1.95
N LEU A 874 -38.53 4.59 1.32
CA LEU A 874 -37.50 5.54 1.74
C LEU A 874 -38.02 6.98 1.64
N LEU A 875 -38.63 7.35 0.51
CA LEU A 875 -39.18 8.68 0.30
C LEU A 875 -40.24 9.05 1.34
N ASP A 876 -41.20 8.16 1.60
CA ASP A 876 -42.26 8.39 2.60
C ASP A 876 -41.67 8.54 4.02
N HIS A 877 -40.61 7.80 4.34
CA HIS A 877 -39.87 7.94 5.60
C HIS A 877 -39.16 9.29 5.69
N LEU A 878 -38.47 9.73 4.63
CA LEU A 878 -37.80 11.03 4.58
C LEU A 878 -38.79 12.19 4.73
N LEU A 879 -39.93 12.13 4.02
CA LEU A 879 -40.98 13.15 4.10
C LEU A 879 -41.61 13.23 5.50
N ARG A 880 -41.69 12.11 6.22
CA ARG A 880 -42.14 12.09 7.62
C ARG A 880 -41.11 12.75 8.53
N LEU A 881 -39.83 12.37 8.44
CA LEU A 881 -38.76 12.96 9.26
C LEU A 881 -38.65 14.46 9.03
N GLU A 882 -38.74 14.91 7.79
CA GLU A 882 -38.67 16.33 7.42
C GLU A 882 -39.71 17.20 8.16
N ARG A 883 -40.90 16.67 8.41
CA ARG A 883 -41.96 17.35 9.18
C ARG A 883 -41.71 17.39 10.69
N GLN A 884 -40.77 16.58 11.17
CA GLN A 884 -40.41 16.45 12.58
C GLN A 884 -39.10 17.17 12.93
N LEU A 885 -38.32 17.59 11.93
CA LEU A 885 -37.08 18.35 12.15
C LEU A 885 -37.39 19.72 12.76
N GLY A 886 -36.61 20.08 13.78
CA GLY A 886 -36.67 21.39 14.42
C GLY A 886 -36.12 22.52 13.57
N ASP A 887 -36.14 23.72 14.15
CA ASP A 887 -35.49 24.90 13.59
C ASP A 887 -33.97 24.84 13.82
N VAL A 888 -33.21 25.35 12.86
CA VAL A 888 -31.74 25.45 12.92
C VAL A 888 -31.26 26.74 13.56
N ALA A 889 -32.12 27.75 13.74
CA ALA A 889 -31.75 29.10 14.19
C ALA A 889 -30.91 29.13 15.49
N GLU A 890 -31.21 28.23 16.42
CA GLU A 890 -30.54 28.09 17.73
C GLU A 890 -29.65 26.84 17.78
N LEU A 891 -29.37 26.22 16.63
CA LEU A 891 -28.59 24.98 16.59
C LEU A 891 -27.13 25.25 16.94
N LYS A 892 -26.59 24.35 17.74
CA LYS A 892 -25.17 24.29 18.07
C LYS A 892 -24.61 22.95 17.68
N VAL A 893 -23.49 22.95 16.97
CA VAL A 893 -22.82 21.72 16.54
C VAL A 893 -21.41 21.65 17.13
N PRO A 894 -20.97 20.48 17.64
CA PRO A 894 -19.58 20.28 18.01
C PRO A 894 -18.67 20.56 16.82
N THR A 895 -17.61 21.34 17.05
CA THR A 895 -16.63 21.70 16.02
C THR A 895 -15.23 21.57 16.59
N ARG A 896 -14.24 21.24 15.76
CA ARG A 896 -12.83 21.35 16.12
C ARG A 896 -12.19 22.47 15.31
N ILE A 897 -11.34 23.27 15.95
CA ILE A 897 -10.47 24.21 15.23
C ILE A 897 -9.14 23.51 14.98
N VAL A 898 -8.86 23.23 13.72
CA VAL A 898 -7.68 22.50 13.25
C VAL A 898 -6.67 23.50 12.69
N HIS A 899 -5.56 23.70 13.39
CA HIS A 899 -4.52 24.64 12.99
C HIS A 899 -3.49 23.95 12.11
N LEU A 900 -3.47 24.31 10.83
CA LEU A 900 -2.59 23.70 9.83
C LEU A 900 -1.49 24.67 9.38
N PRO A 901 -0.22 24.22 9.30
CA PRO A 901 0.83 25.03 8.67
C PRO A 901 0.58 25.11 7.17
N MET A 902 0.85 26.25 6.55
CA MET A 902 0.80 26.36 5.09
C MET A 902 2.01 27.14 4.57
N ALA A 903 2.67 26.56 3.57
CA ALA A 903 3.61 27.27 2.72
C ALA A 903 2.84 27.90 1.56
N PHE A 904 2.91 29.22 1.44
CA PHE A 904 2.23 29.98 0.40
C PHE A 904 3.02 29.90 -0.92
N GLU A 905 2.37 29.47 -2.01
CA GLU A 905 2.97 29.28 -3.33
C GLU A 905 4.30 28.51 -3.34
N ASP A 906 4.34 27.39 -2.63
CA ASP A 906 5.49 26.49 -2.62
C ASP A 906 5.76 25.88 -4.00
N SER A 907 6.96 25.34 -4.19
CA SER A 907 7.42 24.86 -5.50
C SER A 907 6.52 23.77 -6.12
N ALA A 908 5.93 22.88 -5.31
CA ALA A 908 5.05 21.81 -5.81
C ALA A 908 3.73 22.37 -6.34
N THR A 909 3.19 23.39 -5.68
CA THR A 909 1.96 24.09 -6.09
C THR A 909 2.17 24.80 -7.42
N LEU A 910 3.26 25.55 -7.57
CA LEU A 910 3.60 26.24 -8.82
C LEU A 910 3.92 25.26 -9.96
N ALA A 911 4.60 24.15 -9.67
CA ALA A 911 4.89 23.11 -10.65
C ALA A 911 3.62 22.45 -11.22
N ALA A 912 2.56 22.30 -10.42
CA ALA A 912 1.28 21.79 -10.91
C ALA A 912 0.59 22.76 -11.90
N VAL A 913 0.73 24.07 -11.69
CA VAL A 913 0.26 25.10 -12.63
C VAL A 913 1.09 25.07 -13.91
N GLU A 914 2.42 24.96 -13.79
CA GLU A 914 3.31 24.89 -14.96
C GLU A 914 3.03 23.64 -15.81
N ARG A 915 2.90 22.48 -15.17
CA ARG A 915 2.51 21.24 -15.85
C ARG A 915 1.18 21.42 -16.60
N TYR A 916 0.20 22.09 -16.01
CA TYR A 916 -1.06 22.36 -16.70
C TYR A 916 -0.88 23.25 -17.94
N ARG A 917 -0.01 24.26 -17.86
CA ARG A 917 0.33 25.12 -19.01
C ARG A 917 0.97 24.34 -20.14
N GLU A 918 1.87 23.43 -19.80
CA GLU A 918 2.61 22.60 -20.77
C GLU A 918 1.75 21.50 -21.40
N THR A 919 0.77 20.95 -20.66
CA THR A 919 0.09 19.71 -21.05
C THR A 919 -1.39 19.86 -21.39
N VAL A 920 -2.06 20.91 -20.91
CA VAL A 920 -3.53 21.04 -21.06
C VAL A 920 -3.92 22.37 -21.70
N ARG A 921 -3.52 23.50 -21.12
CA ARG A 921 -3.87 24.84 -21.62
C ARG A 921 -2.81 25.86 -21.19
N SER A 922 -2.05 26.36 -22.17
CA SER A 922 -0.93 27.29 -21.95
C SER A 922 -1.35 28.69 -21.52
N GLU A 923 -2.54 29.13 -21.94
CA GLU A 923 -3.07 30.48 -21.72
C GLU A 923 -4.53 30.44 -21.26
N ALA A 924 -4.79 31.12 -20.15
CA ALA A 924 -6.12 31.33 -19.58
C ALA A 924 -6.04 32.54 -18.64
N PRO A 925 -7.17 33.16 -18.27
CA PRO A 925 -7.13 34.31 -17.36
C PRO A 925 -6.56 34.03 -15.96
N TRP A 926 -6.66 32.78 -15.51
CA TRP A 926 -6.07 32.31 -14.26
C TRP A 926 -4.59 31.91 -14.38
N LEU A 927 -3.98 32.14 -15.54
CA LEU A 927 -2.57 31.88 -15.85
C LEU A 927 -1.84 33.19 -16.15
N PRO A 928 -0.50 33.25 -15.98
CA PRO A 928 0.38 32.17 -15.53
C PRO A 928 0.32 31.88 -14.02
N ASN A 929 -0.34 32.73 -13.24
CA ASN A 929 -0.39 32.61 -11.78
C ASN A 929 -1.83 32.78 -11.24
N ASN A 930 -2.22 31.81 -10.41
CA ASN A 930 -3.56 31.69 -9.85
C ASN A 930 -3.86 32.72 -8.76
N VAL A 931 -2.88 33.05 -7.92
CA VAL A 931 -3.02 34.03 -6.83
C VAL A 931 -3.22 35.42 -7.42
N ASP A 932 -2.43 35.77 -8.45
CA ASP A 932 -2.56 37.05 -9.16
C ASP A 932 -3.95 37.17 -9.81
N PHE A 933 -4.52 36.05 -10.28
CA PHE A 933 -5.90 36.03 -10.76
C PHE A 933 -6.92 36.25 -9.65
N ILE A 934 -6.78 35.57 -8.51
CA ILE A 934 -7.65 35.78 -7.34
C ILE A 934 -7.59 37.24 -6.89
N GLN A 935 -6.40 37.84 -6.84
CA GLN A 935 -6.24 39.25 -6.50
C GLN A 935 -7.10 40.15 -7.41
N ARG A 936 -6.94 40.03 -8.74
CA ARG A 936 -7.66 40.86 -9.71
C ARG A 936 -9.17 40.63 -9.64
N ALA A 937 -9.59 39.37 -9.59
CA ALA A 937 -11.01 38.97 -9.54
C ALA A 937 -11.74 39.48 -8.30
N ASN A 938 -11.02 39.85 -7.24
CA ASN A 938 -11.58 40.36 -5.99
C ASN A 938 -11.35 41.87 -5.78
N GLY A 939 -10.65 42.54 -6.69
CA GLY A 939 -10.37 43.98 -6.59
C GLY A 939 -9.46 44.34 -5.42
N LEU A 940 -8.54 43.44 -5.06
CA LEU A 940 -7.55 43.64 -3.99
C LEU A 940 -6.34 44.41 -4.49
N GLU A 941 -5.71 45.23 -3.64
CA GLU A 941 -4.61 46.11 -4.07
C GLU A 941 -3.32 45.32 -4.34
N SER A 942 -3.15 44.19 -3.63
CA SER A 942 -1.92 43.39 -3.66
C SER A 942 -2.19 41.88 -3.53
N ARG A 943 -1.26 41.04 -4.02
CA ARG A 943 -1.31 39.58 -3.81
C ARG A 943 -1.11 39.22 -2.34
N GLU A 944 -0.43 40.08 -1.58
CA GLU A 944 -0.25 39.93 -0.13
C GLU A 944 -1.58 39.98 0.62
N GLU A 945 -2.58 40.74 0.16
CA GLU A 945 -3.93 40.70 0.75
C GLU A 945 -4.62 39.34 0.55
N VAL A 946 -4.41 38.69 -0.60
CA VAL A 946 -4.90 37.32 -0.81
C VAL A 946 -4.30 36.38 0.22
N ARG A 947 -2.97 36.48 0.42
CA ARG A 947 -2.24 35.69 1.42
C ARG A 947 -2.79 35.95 2.83
N ASP A 948 -2.97 37.21 3.21
CA ASP A 948 -3.39 37.59 4.55
C ASP A 948 -4.83 37.10 4.83
N ILE A 949 -5.75 37.25 3.87
CA ILE A 949 -7.10 36.69 3.96
C ILE A 949 -7.06 35.17 4.15
N LEU A 950 -6.20 34.44 3.42
CA LEU A 950 -6.08 32.98 3.55
C LEU A 950 -5.64 32.54 4.96
N PHE A 951 -4.76 33.31 5.62
CA PHE A 951 -4.28 33.01 6.97
C PHE A 951 -5.23 33.50 8.08
N ASP A 952 -5.97 34.58 7.86
CA ASP A 952 -6.91 35.13 8.84
C ASP A 952 -8.26 34.39 8.85
N ALA A 953 -8.62 33.72 7.76
CA ALA A 953 -9.86 32.98 7.63
C ALA A 953 -10.01 31.79 8.59
N SER A 954 -11.26 31.53 8.98
CA SER A 954 -11.70 30.29 9.63
C SER A 954 -12.63 29.56 8.67
N TYR A 955 -12.15 28.44 8.11
CA TYR A 955 -12.83 27.69 7.06
C TYR A 955 -13.68 26.57 7.66
N LEU A 956 -15.01 26.76 7.67
CA LEU A 956 -15.96 25.75 8.11
C LEU A 956 -16.14 24.67 7.03
N ILE A 957 -15.86 23.41 7.37
CA ILE A 957 -16.02 22.28 6.46
C ILE A 957 -17.50 21.93 6.31
N LEU A 958 -18.00 21.99 5.08
CA LEU A 958 -19.38 21.67 4.74
C LEU A 958 -19.50 20.22 4.25
N GLY A 959 -18.57 19.77 3.39
CA GLY A 959 -18.49 18.41 2.86
C GLY A 959 -17.05 17.92 2.82
N LEU A 960 -16.87 16.62 2.58
CA LEU A 960 -15.58 15.98 2.39
C LEU A 960 -15.59 15.25 1.04
N GLY A 961 -14.41 14.92 0.51
CA GLY A 961 -14.28 14.29 -0.79
C GLY A 961 -14.31 15.23 -2.00
N ASP A 962 -13.91 16.50 -1.85
CA ASP A 962 -13.75 17.53 -2.92
C ASP A 962 -12.27 17.92 -3.16
N VAL A 963 -11.46 17.10 -3.83
CA VAL A 963 -11.82 15.78 -4.37
C VAL A 963 -10.98 14.64 -3.80
N TYR A 964 -11.67 13.58 -3.38
CA TYR A 964 -11.13 12.35 -2.77
C TYR A 964 -10.52 12.48 -1.36
N LEU A 965 -10.56 11.37 -0.62
CA LEU A 965 -9.76 11.10 0.59
C LEU A 965 -9.66 12.26 1.58
N ASP A 966 -10.79 12.65 2.19
CA ASP A 966 -10.89 13.71 3.20
C ASP A 966 -10.75 15.14 2.67
N ALA A 967 -10.56 15.33 1.35
CA ALA A 967 -10.46 16.67 0.78
C ALA A 967 -11.70 17.52 1.12
N PRO A 968 -11.57 18.62 1.87
CA PRO A 968 -12.73 19.35 2.34
C PRO A 968 -13.29 20.26 1.25
N CYS A 969 -14.62 20.40 1.22
CA CYS A 969 -15.28 21.57 0.66
C CYS A 969 -15.62 22.50 1.83
N ALA A 970 -14.81 23.54 2.02
CA ALA A 970 -14.90 24.42 3.18
C ALA A 970 -15.15 25.88 2.77
N VAL A 971 -15.78 26.65 3.65
CA VAL A 971 -16.07 28.07 3.39
C VAL A 971 -15.63 28.95 4.56
N PRO A 972 -15.06 30.15 4.30
CA PRO A 972 -14.83 31.13 5.34
C PRO A 972 -16.13 31.52 6.08
N LEU A 973 -16.08 31.51 7.41
CA LEU A 973 -17.19 31.98 8.25
C LEU A 973 -17.47 33.46 8.02
N ASP A 974 -16.43 34.30 8.01
CA ASP A 974 -16.51 35.71 7.67
C ASP A 974 -16.72 35.88 6.15
N PRO A 975 -17.85 36.44 5.69
CA PRO A 975 -18.07 36.66 4.26
C PRO A 975 -17.03 37.54 3.58
N ARG A 976 -16.34 38.41 4.34
CA ARG A 976 -15.24 39.25 3.83
C ARG A 976 -13.99 38.45 3.46
N HIS A 977 -13.90 37.19 3.87
CA HIS A 977 -12.79 36.29 3.51
C HIS A 977 -13.13 35.34 2.36
N ARG A 978 -14.35 35.42 1.80
CA ARG A 978 -14.79 34.56 0.69
C ARG A 978 -14.24 35.06 -0.64
N LEU A 979 -12.99 34.72 -0.94
CA LEU A 979 -12.34 35.07 -2.21
C LEU A 979 -13.07 34.42 -3.39
N LEU A 980 -13.60 35.22 -4.32
CA LEU A 980 -14.21 34.74 -5.55
C LEU A 980 -13.13 34.27 -6.53
N SER A 981 -13.40 33.14 -7.17
CA SER A 981 -12.53 32.56 -8.17
C SER A 981 -13.30 31.68 -9.15
N SER A 982 -12.73 31.39 -10.31
CA SER A 982 -13.26 30.39 -11.23
C SER A 982 -12.66 29.01 -10.94
N LYS A 983 -13.37 27.94 -11.29
CA LYS A 983 -12.74 26.62 -11.45
C LYS A 983 -12.05 26.57 -12.83
N TYR A 984 -10.97 25.79 -12.95
CA TYR A 984 -10.23 25.56 -14.19
C TYR A 984 -11.16 25.05 -15.31
N ASN A 985 -10.90 25.47 -16.54
CA ASN A 985 -11.59 24.99 -17.73
C ASN A 985 -10.61 24.69 -18.90
N PRO A 986 -10.36 23.40 -19.22
CA PRO A 986 -10.76 22.20 -18.48
C PRO A 986 -9.95 22.02 -17.16
N ALA A 987 -10.41 21.13 -16.28
CA ALA A 987 -9.71 20.83 -15.02
C ALA A 987 -8.32 20.21 -15.22
N ARG A 988 -7.42 20.36 -14.24
CA ARG A 988 -6.09 19.73 -14.25
C ARG A 988 -6.19 18.21 -14.13
N THR A 989 -5.22 17.52 -14.72
CA THR A 989 -5.04 16.06 -14.58
C THR A 989 -4.19 15.67 -13.37
N PHE A 990 -3.45 16.61 -12.78
CA PHE A 990 -2.56 16.39 -11.63
C PHE A 990 -2.51 17.62 -10.71
N THR A 991 -2.52 17.37 -9.40
CA THR A 991 -2.35 18.30 -8.28
C THR A 991 -1.67 17.51 -7.16
N ALA A 992 -0.68 18.07 -6.48
CA ALA A 992 0.05 17.37 -5.44
C ALA A 992 -0.75 17.23 -4.13
N GLU A 993 -0.51 16.16 -3.38
CA GLU A 993 -1.08 15.94 -2.04
C GLU A 993 -0.76 17.10 -1.06
N GLY A 994 -1.81 17.58 -0.40
CA GLY A 994 -1.79 18.67 0.56
C GLY A 994 -1.84 20.05 -0.07
N THR A 995 -1.87 20.18 -1.40
CA THR A 995 -2.09 21.48 -2.04
C THR A 995 -3.43 22.06 -1.58
N VAL A 996 -3.46 23.36 -1.31
CA VAL A 996 -4.63 24.14 -0.95
C VAL A 996 -5.11 24.88 -2.19
N GLY A 997 -6.42 24.86 -2.44
CA GLY A 997 -7.00 25.57 -3.58
C GLY A 997 -8.30 26.29 -3.26
N ILE A 998 -8.59 27.32 -4.04
CA ILE A 998 -9.81 28.14 -3.98
C ILE A 998 -10.61 27.99 -5.27
N GLY A 999 -11.90 27.68 -5.19
CA GLY A 999 -12.77 27.44 -6.35
C GLY A 999 -14.18 27.96 -6.08
N GLY A 1000 -14.65 28.91 -6.88
CA GLY A 1000 -15.80 29.71 -6.45
C GLY A 1000 -15.39 30.51 -5.22
N MET A 1001 -16.07 30.27 -4.11
CA MET A 1001 -15.75 30.81 -2.77
C MET A 1001 -15.29 29.74 -1.77
N TYR A 1002 -15.09 28.50 -2.24
CA TYR A 1002 -14.74 27.36 -1.41
C TYR A 1002 -13.24 27.15 -1.38
N MET A 1003 -12.77 26.64 -0.25
CA MET A 1003 -11.42 26.14 -0.05
C MET A 1003 -11.43 24.62 -0.04
N CYS A 1004 -10.42 24.03 -0.68
CA CYS A 1004 -10.11 22.61 -0.60
C CYS A 1004 -8.65 22.36 -0.22
N ILE A 1005 -8.39 21.18 0.33
CA ILE A 1005 -7.06 20.60 0.55
C ILE A 1005 -7.05 19.26 -0.17
N TYR A 1006 -6.19 19.06 -1.16
CA TYR A 1006 -6.15 17.81 -1.92
C TYR A 1006 -5.58 16.68 -1.06
N GLY A 1007 -6.39 15.67 -0.70
CA GLY A 1007 -5.99 14.58 0.20
C GLY A 1007 -4.97 13.59 -0.38
N MET A 1008 -4.72 13.67 -1.68
CA MET A 1008 -3.80 12.82 -2.43
C MET A 1008 -3.42 13.47 -3.76
N ASP A 1009 -2.39 12.93 -4.42
CA ASP A 1009 -2.06 13.30 -5.79
C ASP A 1009 -3.26 13.00 -6.71
N SER A 1010 -3.87 14.03 -7.31
CA SER A 1010 -5.18 13.86 -7.96
C SER A 1010 -5.49 14.94 -9.01
N PRO A 1011 -6.44 14.70 -9.93
CA PRO A 1011 -7.02 15.75 -10.77
C PRO A 1011 -7.67 16.84 -9.91
N GLY A 1012 -7.77 18.07 -10.43
CA GLY A 1012 -8.30 19.18 -9.63
C GLY A 1012 -8.76 20.39 -10.45
N GLY A 1013 -9.81 21.05 -9.98
CA GLY A 1013 -10.42 22.21 -10.64
C GLY A 1013 -10.16 23.55 -9.94
N TYR A 1014 -9.69 23.56 -8.70
CA TYR A 1014 -9.57 24.80 -7.90
C TYR A 1014 -8.30 25.57 -8.24
N GLN A 1015 -8.30 26.89 -8.09
CA GLN A 1015 -7.12 27.73 -8.21
C GLN A 1015 -6.14 27.46 -7.07
N LEU A 1016 -4.86 27.28 -7.38
CA LEU A 1016 -3.87 26.80 -6.41
C LEU A 1016 -3.19 27.96 -5.67
N VAL A 1017 -3.07 27.86 -4.34
CA VAL A 1017 -2.57 28.97 -3.49
C VAL A 1017 -1.41 28.59 -2.54
N GLY A 1018 -1.23 27.31 -2.23
CA GLY A 1018 -0.14 26.85 -1.36
C GLY A 1018 -0.27 25.37 -1.02
N ARG A 1019 0.50 24.89 -0.04
CA ARG A 1019 0.48 23.48 0.41
C ARG A 1019 0.54 23.38 1.93
N THR A 1020 -0.13 22.36 2.47
CA THR A 1020 -0.23 22.08 3.92
C THR A 1020 0.18 20.63 4.24
N LEU A 1021 -0.19 20.10 5.41
CA LEU A 1021 0.07 18.73 5.83
C LEU A 1021 -0.80 17.70 5.09
N PRO A 1022 -0.39 16.43 5.02
CA PRO A 1022 -1.25 15.36 4.57
C PRO A 1022 -2.44 15.17 5.52
N ILE A 1023 -3.66 15.34 4.99
CA ILE A 1023 -4.91 15.13 5.74
C ILE A 1023 -5.39 13.67 5.69
N TRP A 1024 -4.69 12.81 4.93
CA TRP A 1024 -4.92 11.37 4.86
C TRP A 1024 -3.68 10.60 5.33
N ASN A 1025 -3.82 9.78 6.37
CA ASN A 1025 -2.77 8.90 6.89
C ASN A 1025 -3.11 7.43 6.63
N LYS A 1026 -2.63 6.93 5.49
CA LYS A 1026 -2.91 5.59 4.96
C LYS A 1026 -2.81 4.46 6.00
N TYR A 1027 -1.80 4.48 6.86
CA TYR A 1027 -1.55 3.45 7.87
C TYR A 1027 -1.78 3.92 9.31
N VAL A 1028 -2.38 5.11 9.49
CA VAL A 1028 -2.77 5.68 10.78
C VAL A 1028 -1.63 5.68 11.81
N LYS A 1029 -0.43 6.11 11.39
CA LYS A 1029 0.75 6.17 12.28
C LYS A 1029 0.70 7.33 13.28
N ASN A 1030 -0.07 8.37 12.98
CA ASN A 1030 -0.23 9.53 13.85
C ASN A 1030 -1.50 9.40 14.69
N ALA A 1031 -1.36 9.50 16.01
CA ALA A 1031 -2.47 9.35 16.96
C ALA A 1031 -3.57 10.43 16.85
N GLN A 1032 -3.33 11.55 16.16
CA GLN A 1032 -4.35 12.56 15.90
C GLN A 1032 -5.40 12.12 14.87
N PHE A 1033 -5.13 11.01 14.16
CA PHE A 1033 -6.11 10.30 13.34
C PHE A 1033 -6.88 9.32 14.24
N GLU A 1034 -8.01 9.77 14.77
CA GLU A 1034 -8.75 9.05 15.81
C GLU A 1034 -9.46 7.78 15.27
N ASN A 1035 -9.72 6.81 16.15
CA ASN A 1035 -10.52 5.61 15.87
C ASN A 1035 -10.02 4.72 14.71
N GLY A 1036 -8.72 4.75 14.39
CA GLY A 1036 -8.18 3.97 13.28
C GLY A 1036 -8.63 4.46 11.90
N GLN A 1037 -9.17 5.69 11.83
CA GLN A 1037 -9.64 6.29 10.59
C GLN A 1037 -8.47 7.01 9.91
N PRO A 1038 -8.24 6.81 8.60
CA PRO A 1038 -7.14 7.45 7.88
C PRO A 1038 -7.40 8.92 7.55
N TRP A 1039 -8.57 9.49 7.80
CA TRP A 1039 -8.87 10.90 7.54
C TRP A 1039 -8.76 11.76 8.81
N LEU A 1040 -8.26 12.98 8.67
CA LEU A 1040 -8.00 13.90 9.77
C LEU A 1040 -9.22 14.78 10.08
N LEU A 1041 -9.84 15.32 9.03
CA LEU A 1041 -10.87 16.35 9.09
C LEU A 1041 -12.27 15.74 9.29
N ARG A 1042 -13.20 16.56 9.76
CA ARG A 1042 -14.60 16.18 10.02
C ARG A 1042 -15.55 17.26 9.54
N PHE A 1043 -16.79 16.85 9.27
CA PHE A 1043 -17.88 17.80 9.03
C PHE A 1043 -17.94 18.82 10.18
N PHE A 1044 -18.06 20.10 9.82
CA PHE A 1044 -18.09 21.25 10.72
C PHE A 1044 -16.80 21.55 11.48
N ASP A 1045 -15.67 20.88 11.21
CA ASP A 1045 -14.39 21.42 11.66
C ASP A 1045 -14.14 22.80 11.02
N GLN A 1046 -13.34 23.59 11.72
CA GLN A 1046 -12.83 24.88 11.26
C GLN A 1046 -11.33 24.74 10.99
N VAL A 1047 -10.92 24.84 9.73
CA VAL A 1047 -9.50 24.88 9.37
C VAL A 1047 -9.00 26.32 9.48
N ARG A 1048 -7.84 26.50 10.13
CA ARG A 1048 -7.12 27.78 10.18
C ARG A 1048 -5.68 27.55 9.79
N PHE A 1049 -5.17 28.35 8.87
CA PHE A 1049 -3.77 28.25 8.45
C PHE A 1049 -2.85 29.13 9.29
N TYR A 1050 -1.59 28.73 9.44
CA TYR A 1050 -0.53 29.61 9.91
C TYR A 1050 0.69 29.51 8.98
N PRO A 1051 1.41 30.62 8.74
CA PRO A 1051 2.47 30.65 7.75
C PRO A 1051 3.70 29.88 8.22
N VAL A 1052 4.27 29.11 7.30
CA VAL A 1052 5.60 28.48 7.42
C VAL A 1052 6.35 28.60 6.09
N SER A 1053 7.67 28.45 6.11
CA SER A 1053 8.46 28.27 4.89
C SER A 1053 8.25 26.88 4.29
N GLU A 1054 8.57 26.71 2.99
CA GLU A 1054 8.52 25.41 2.31
C GLU A 1054 9.43 24.37 3.00
N ALA A 1055 10.64 24.78 3.41
CA ALA A 1055 11.57 23.89 4.10
C ALA A 1055 11.04 23.41 5.47
N GLU A 1056 10.44 24.32 6.26
CA GLU A 1056 9.77 23.96 7.52
C GLU A 1056 8.59 23.02 7.28
N LEU A 1057 7.80 23.28 6.21
CA LEU A 1057 6.68 22.42 5.86
C LEU A 1057 7.12 21.01 5.46
N ASP A 1058 8.16 20.87 4.63
CA ASP A 1058 8.63 19.57 4.15
C ASP A 1058 9.12 18.67 5.30
N GLU A 1059 9.89 19.22 6.24
CA GLU A 1059 10.33 18.49 7.44
C GLU A 1059 9.13 18.10 8.32
N PHE A 1060 8.19 19.02 8.51
CA PHE A 1060 7.03 18.80 9.37
C PHE A 1060 6.02 17.83 8.75
N ARG A 1061 5.89 17.79 7.41
CA ARG A 1061 5.05 16.83 6.67
C ARG A 1061 5.47 15.38 6.92
N GLU A 1062 6.77 15.08 6.83
CA GLU A 1062 7.27 13.73 7.10
C GLU A 1062 7.06 13.35 8.57
N ALA A 1063 7.45 14.24 9.49
CA ALA A 1063 7.28 14.02 10.92
C ALA A 1063 5.80 13.81 11.29
N PHE A 1064 4.88 14.56 10.69
CA PHE A 1064 3.45 14.46 10.96
C PHE A 1064 2.87 13.14 10.43
N ARG A 1065 3.20 12.75 9.19
CA ARG A 1065 2.76 11.46 8.61
C ARG A 1065 3.19 10.28 9.47
N GLU A 1066 4.42 10.34 9.96
CA GLU A 1066 5.01 9.31 10.80
C GLU A 1066 4.65 9.48 12.29
N GLY A 1067 3.82 10.46 12.69
CA GLY A 1067 3.37 10.61 14.08
C GLY A 1067 4.42 11.15 15.07
N ARG A 1068 5.55 11.66 14.55
CA ARG A 1068 6.60 12.35 15.32
C ARG A 1068 6.26 13.82 15.60
N ALA A 1069 5.34 14.39 14.84
CA ALA A 1069 4.85 15.74 14.98
C ALA A 1069 3.33 15.78 15.19
N GLN A 1070 2.86 16.80 15.89
CA GLN A 1070 1.45 17.04 16.15
C GLN A 1070 1.07 18.49 15.85
N ILE A 1071 -0.18 18.68 15.47
CA ILE A 1071 -0.80 20.00 15.29
C ILE A 1071 -1.73 20.35 16.46
N ARG A 1072 -2.03 21.64 16.61
CA ARG A 1072 -3.01 22.12 17.58
C ARG A 1072 -4.43 21.84 17.06
N ILE A 1073 -5.22 21.11 17.84
CA ILE A 1073 -6.64 20.87 17.60
C ILE A 1073 -7.42 21.28 18.85
N GLU A 1074 -8.32 22.26 18.72
CA GLU A 1074 -9.15 22.75 19.82
C GLU A 1074 -10.58 22.25 19.69
N LYS A 1075 -11.18 21.80 20.79
CA LYS A 1075 -12.61 21.49 20.82
C LYS A 1075 -13.39 22.77 21.10
N SER A 1076 -14.42 23.03 20.30
CA SER A 1076 -15.29 24.19 20.44
C SER A 1076 -16.73 23.80 20.04
N GLU A 1077 -17.59 24.80 19.94
CA GLU A 1077 -18.98 24.68 19.50
C GLU A 1077 -19.25 25.76 18.45
N PHE A 1078 -19.79 25.37 17.29
CA PHE A 1078 -20.28 26.31 16.31
C PHE A 1078 -21.73 26.65 16.66
N ASP A 1079 -21.92 27.87 17.16
CA ASP A 1079 -23.22 28.41 17.57
C ASP A 1079 -23.81 29.26 16.43
N PHE A 1080 -24.86 28.75 15.80
CA PHE A 1080 -25.45 29.41 14.63
C PHE A 1080 -26.16 30.73 14.98
N ALA A 1081 -26.72 30.85 16.18
CA ALA A 1081 -27.32 32.11 16.62
C ALA A 1081 -26.23 33.19 16.82
N ALA A 1082 -25.09 32.82 17.42
CA ALA A 1082 -23.94 33.71 17.54
C ALA A 1082 -23.36 34.11 16.18
N TYR A 1083 -23.31 33.17 15.21
CA TYR A 1083 -22.92 33.46 13.84
C TYR A 1083 -23.85 34.49 13.18
N ASN A 1084 -25.17 34.31 13.28
CA ASN A 1084 -26.13 35.26 12.73
C ASN A 1084 -26.03 36.66 13.37
N HIS A 1085 -25.75 36.73 14.67
CA HIS A 1085 -25.48 38.01 15.33
C HIS A 1085 -24.22 38.68 14.79
N PHE A 1086 -23.13 37.92 14.59
CA PHE A 1086 -21.91 38.42 13.96
C PHE A 1086 -22.16 38.98 12.56
N ILE A 1087 -22.94 38.26 11.73
CA ILE A 1087 -23.30 38.72 10.39
C ILE A 1087 -24.11 40.03 10.45
N ALA A 1088 -25.08 40.12 11.36
CA ALA A 1088 -25.88 41.34 11.53
C ALA A 1088 -25.03 42.54 11.99
N ASP A 1089 -24.12 42.33 12.94
CA ASP A 1089 -23.26 43.37 13.50
C ASP A 1089 -22.24 43.91 12.48
N ASN A 1090 -21.86 43.09 11.49
CA ASN A 1090 -20.87 43.43 10.46
C ASN A 1090 -21.50 43.66 9.06
N ALA A 1091 -22.83 43.76 8.96
CA ALA A 1091 -23.54 43.75 7.68
C ALA A 1091 -23.06 44.84 6.70
N ALA A 1092 -22.79 46.05 7.20
CA ALA A 1092 -22.32 47.17 6.36
C ALA A 1092 -20.92 46.91 5.76
N ASP A 1093 -20.00 46.36 6.55
CA ASP A 1093 -18.65 46.05 6.08
C ASP A 1093 -18.66 44.87 5.09
N ILE A 1094 -19.51 43.87 5.36
CA ILE A 1094 -19.73 42.73 4.45
C ILE A 1094 -20.29 43.22 3.11
N GLU A 1095 -21.32 44.06 3.11
CA GLU A 1095 -21.94 44.60 1.90
C GLU A 1095 -20.96 45.45 1.08
N ALA A 1096 -20.15 46.27 1.76
CA ALA A 1096 -19.11 47.07 1.10
C ALA A 1096 -18.07 46.18 0.41
N PHE A 1097 -17.56 45.16 1.11
CA PHE A 1097 -16.60 44.21 0.55
C PHE A 1097 -17.18 43.44 -0.66
N GLN A 1098 -18.39 42.89 -0.50
CA GLN A 1098 -19.06 42.13 -1.56
C GLN A 1098 -19.36 43.00 -2.79
N SER A 1099 -19.70 44.27 -2.60
CA SER A 1099 -19.96 45.21 -3.70
C SER A 1099 -18.68 45.49 -4.50
N GLN A 1100 -17.55 45.73 -3.81
CA GLN A 1100 -16.24 45.93 -4.46
C GLN A 1100 -15.81 44.66 -5.21
N GLN A 1101 -15.88 43.51 -4.54
CA GLN A 1101 -15.53 42.21 -5.08
C GLN A 1101 -16.37 41.89 -6.32
N LYS A 1102 -17.69 42.10 -6.26
CA LYS A 1102 -18.60 41.85 -7.39
C LYS A 1102 -18.26 42.73 -8.59
N ALA A 1103 -17.99 44.02 -8.37
CA ALA A 1103 -17.61 44.93 -9.46
C ALA A 1103 -16.30 44.49 -10.14
N ALA A 1104 -15.30 44.05 -9.36
CA ALA A 1104 -14.04 43.55 -9.89
C ALA A 1104 -14.23 42.23 -10.65
N PHE A 1105 -15.00 41.30 -10.10
CA PHE A 1105 -15.30 40.02 -10.73
C PHE A 1105 -16.06 40.19 -12.05
N ASP A 1106 -17.10 41.04 -12.06
CA ASP A 1106 -17.86 41.34 -13.28
C ASP A 1106 -16.96 41.98 -14.36
N ALA A 1107 -16.03 42.87 -13.97
CA ALA A 1107 -15.05 43.45 -14.90
C ALA A 1107 -14.06 42.42 -15.47
N GLU A 1108 -13.58 41.51 -14.62
CA GLU A 1108 -12.69 40.41 -15.03
C GLU A 1108 -13.44 39.45 -15.99
N VAL A 1109 -14.72 39.13 -15.74
CA VAL A 1109 -15.56 38.32 -16.64
C VAL A 1109 -15.79 38.99 -18.00
N GLU A 1110 -16.04 40.29 -18.04
CA GLU A 1110 -16.22 41.02 -19.31
C GLU A 1110 -14.91 41.06 -20.12
N LEU A 1111 -13.75 41.23 -19.48
CA LEU A 1111 -12.45 41.16 -20.14
C LEU A 1111 -12.26 39.82 -20.89
N TRP A 1112 -12.82 38.73 -20.36
CA TRP A 1112 -12.68 37.39 -20.94
C TRP A 1112 -13.62 37.12 -22.10
N LYS A 1113 -14.82 37.69 -22.08
CA LYS A 1113 -15.78 37.55 -23.18
C LYS A 1113 -15.24 38.13 -24.48
N ASP A 1114 -14.35 39.11 -24.39
CA ASP A 1114 -13.68 39.74 -25.54
C ASP A 1114 -12.47 38.94 -26.06
N ASP A 1115 -11.91 38.00 -25.28
CA ASP A 1115 -10.67 37.26 -25.58
C ASP A 1115 -10.89 35.80 -26.06
N ASP A 1116 -12.16 35.37 -26.27
CA ASP A 1116 -12.49 34.00 -26.73
C ASP A 1116 -12.92 33.89 -28.22
N PRO A 1117 -12.00 34.02 -29.20
CA PRO A 1117 -12.24 33.49 -30.55
C PRO A 1117 -11.54 32.14 -30.84
N SER A 1118 -10.74 31.56 -29.92
CA SER A 1118 -9.78 30.51 -30.30
C SER A 1118 -9.92 29.15 -29.60
N ALA A 1119 -10.89 28.95 -28.69
CA ALA A 1119 -11.07 27.63 -28.04
C ALA A 1119 -11.75 26.57 -28.94
N ALA A 1120 -12.22 26.93 -30.14
CA ALA A 1120 -12.99 26.06 -31.02
C ALA A 1120 -12.20 25.40 -32.19
N GLN A 1121 -10.88 25.60 -32.30
CA GLN A 1121 -10.11 25.16 -33.49
C GLN A 1121 -8.89 24.26 -33.23
N ALA A 1122 -8.73 23.67 -32.04
CA ALA A 1122 -7.66 22.69 -31.79
C ALA A 1122 -8.07 21.22 -32.00
N LEU A 1123 -9.31 20.95 -32.43
CA LEU A 1123 -9.85 19.60 -32.64
C LEU A 1123 -10.58 19.52 -33.99
N SER A 1124 -9.83 19.65 -35.09
CA SER A 1124 -10.32 19.28 -36.43
C SER A 1124 -9.17 18.93 -37.36
N ALA A 1125 -9.31 17.77 -38.00
CA ALA A 1125 -8.39 17.06 -38.86
C ALA A 1125 -7.66 17.90 -39.93
N MET A 1126 -6.37 17.58 -40.13
CA MET A 1126 -5.76 17.58 -41.45
C MET A 1126 -5.50 16.14 -41.85
N THR A 1127 -6.24 15.67 -42.86
CA THR A 1127 -5.86 14.53 -43.71
C THR A 1127 -4.68 14.94 -44.58
N ASP A 1128 -3.68 14.08 -44.76
CA ASP A 1128 -3.04 13.95 -46.08
C ASP A 1128 -2.22 12.67 -46.27
N ASP A 1129 -2.46 12.10 -47.47
CA ASP A 1129 -1.63 11.31 -48.37
C ASP A 1129 -0.83 10.10 -47.86
N ASP A 1130 -1.41 8.92 -48.09
CA ASP A 1130 -0.69 7.67 -48.33
C ASP A 1130 -0.11 7.66 -49.75
N ALA A 1131 1.18 8.00 -49.88
CA ALA A 1131 2.00 7.61 -51.02
C ALA A 1131 3.46 7.37 -50.59
N ASP A 1132 3.95 6.16 -50.89
CA ASP A 1132 5.29 5.59 -50.67
C ASP A 1132 5.70 5.24 -49.22
N LEU A 1133 5.44 3.98 -48.84
CA LEU A 1133 5.91 3.35 -47.59
C LEU A 1133 6.87 2.21 -47.91
N ASP A 1134 8.15 2.54 -48.08
CA ASP A 1134 9.23 1.54 -48.07
C ASP A 1134 9.88 1.53 -46.67
N GLY A 1135 9.55 0.54 -45.84
CA GLY A 1135 10.00 0.41 -44.44
C GLY A 1135 9.00 -0.31 -43.52
N HIS A 1136 9.42 -0.72 -42.32
CA HIS A 1136 8.57 -1.33 -41.30
C HIS A 1136 7.81 -0.23 -40.52
N LEU A 1137 6.49 -0.26 -40.64
CA LEU A 1137 5.60 0.77 -40.14
C LEU A 1137 5.32 0.57 -38.64
N VAL A 1138 5.51 1.64 -37.87
CA VAL A 1138 5.07 1.70 -36.47
C VAL A 1138 3.84 2.60 -36.42
N ALA A 1139 2.68 1.99 -36.17
CA ALA A 1139 1.39 2.67 -36.10
C ALA A 1139 1.00 2.98 -34.65
N ALA A 1140 0.15 3.98 -34.47
CA ALA A 1140 -0.55 4.20 -33.22
C ALA A 1140 -1.48 3.00 -32.99
N GLU A 1141 -1.37 2.40 -31.80
CA GLU A 1141 -2.16 1.22 -31.47
C GLU A 1141 -3.50 1.56 -30.83
N MET A 1142 -3.69 2.81 -30.40
CA MET A 1142 -4.93 3.29 -29.79
C MET A 1142 -5.09 4.79 -30.03
N SER A 1143 -6.32 5.28 -29.82
CA SER A 1143 -6.57 6.73 -29.87
C SER A 1143 -5.91 7.42 -28.68
N GLY A 1144 -5.22 8.53 -28.93
CA GLY A 1144 -4.53 9.33 -27.91
C GLY A 1144 -3.92 10.61 -28.48
N SER A 1145 -3.08 11.28 -27.71
CA SER A 1145 -2.28 12.43 -28.15
C SER A 1145 -0.80 12.12 -28.00
N VAL A 1146 0.02 12.38 -29.01
CA VAL A 1146 1.48 12.19 -28.91
C VAL A 1146 2.02 13.20 -27.90
N TRP A 1147 2.57 12.74 -26.79
CA TRP A 1147 3.11 13.61 -25.75
C TRP A 1147 4.56 13.99 -26.03
N LYS A 1148 5.41 13.00 -26.29
CA LYS A 1148 6.83 13.22 -26.58
C LYS A 1148 7.35 12.19 -27.55
N VAL A 1149 8.25 12.61 -28.42
CA VAL A 1149 9.01 11.72 -29.30
C VAL A 1149 10.38 11.52 -28.67
N LEU A 1150 10.78 10.26 -28.45
CA LEU A 1150 12.01 9.90 -27.73
C LEU A 1150 13.18 9.58 -28.65
N VAL A 1151 12.95 9.55 -29.95
CA VAL A 1151 13.93 9.15 -30.97
C VAL A 1151 13.99 10.15 -32.11
N GLU A 1152 15.13 10.19 -32.79
CA GLU A 1152 15.36 11.04 -33.95
C GLU A 1152 15.52 10.21 -35.24
N PRO A 1153 15.16 10.74 -36.42
CA PRO A 1153 15.50 10.10 -37.69
C PRO A 1153 17.01 9.83 -37.81
N GLY A 1154 17.38 8.61 -38.22
CA GLY A 1154 18.76 8.12 -38.28
C GLY A 1154 19.23 7.35 -37.05
N GLN A 1155 18.47 7.37 -35.95
CA GLN A 1155 18.82 6.65 -34.72
C GLN A 1155 18.56 5.14 -34.84
N TYR A 1156 19.52 4.32 -34.42
CA TYR A 1156 19.32 2.87 -34.28
C TYR A 1156 18.57 2.56 -32.98
N VAL A 1157 17.61 1.63 -33.08
CA VAL A 1157 16.79 1.16 -31.95
C VAL A 1157 16.73 -0.37 -31.95
N ALA A 1158 16.87 -0.99 -30.78
CA ALA A 1158 16.63 -2.42 -30.61
C ALA A 1158 15.13 -2.72 -30.53
N ALA A 1159 14.69 -3.94 -30.81
CA ALA A 1159 13.31 -4.35 -30.55
C ALA A 1159 12.96 -4.14 -29.06
N GLY A 1160 11.78 -3.61 -28.79
CA GLY A 1160 11.33 -3.20 -27.45
C GLY A 1160 11.78 -1.81 -26.99
N THR A 1161 12.65 -1.12 -27.73
CA THR A 1161 13.10 0.24 -27.38
C THR A 1161 11.92 1.23 -27.46
N PRO A 1162 11.66 2.05 -26.43
CA PRO A 1162 10.66 3.11 -26.50
C PRO A 1162 11.00 4.14 -27.59
N LEU A 1163 10.04 4.42 -28.46
CA LEU A 1163 10.21 5.32 -29.59
C LEU A 1163 9.58 6.70 -29.33
N LEU A 1164 8.38 6.70 -28.76
CA LEU A 1164 7.62 7.88 -28.41
C LEU A 1164 6.64 7.52 -27.31
N VAL A 1165 6.00 8.52 -26.72
CA VAL A 1165 4.97 8.36 -25.71
C VAL A 1165 3.68 9.01 -26.19
N VAL A 1166 2.59 8.26 -26.13
CA VAL A 1166 1.23 8.72 -26.38
C VAL A 1166 0.52 8.86 -25.04
N GLU A 1167 -0.11 9.99 -24.79
CA GLU A 1167 -1.09 10.15 -23.72
C GLU A 1167 -2.43 9.60 -24.18
N ALA A 1168 -2.88 8.51 -23.55
CA ALA A 1168 -4.19 7.92 -23.77
C ALA A 1168 -4.73 7.38 -22.45
N MET A 1169 -6.06 7.40 -22.25
CA MET A 1169 -6.69 6.97 -21.00
C MET A 1169 -6.15 7.70 -19.74
N LYS A 1170 -5.67 8.95 -19.91
CA LYS A 1170 -4.97 9.74 -18.87
C LYS A 1170 -3.70 9.06 -18.35
N MET A 1171 -3.05 8.26 -19.18
CA MET A 1171 -1.81 7.55 -18.91
C MET A 1171 -0.78 7.81 -20.01
N GLU A 1172 0.49 7.73 -19.65
CA GLU A 1172 1.62 7.80 -20.56
C GLU A 1172 1.93 6.40 -21.08
N LEU A 1173 1.69 6.15 -22.37
CA LEU A 1173 1.93 4.86 -23.00
C LEU A 1173 3.09 4.96 -23.99
N ALA A 1174 4.17 4.24 -23.70
CA ALA A 1174 5.30 4.15 -24.60
C ALA A 1174 4.96 3.27 -25.79
N VAL A 1175 5.11 3.80 -27.00
CA VAL A 1175 5.11 3.02 -28.24
C VAL A 1175 6.54 2.52 -28.46
N THR A 1176 6.73 1.21 -28.50
CA THR A 1176 8.05 0.58 -28.60
C THR A 1176 8.34 0.06 -30.00
N ALA A 1177 9.62 -0.16 -30.32
CA ALA A 1177 10.05 -0.71 -31.59
C ALA A 1177 9.65 -2.19 -31.72
N PRO A 1178 8.81 -2.59 -32.69
CA PRO A 1178 8.43 -4.00 -32.85
C PRO A 1178 9.60 -4.87 -33.35
N VAL A 1179 10.57 -4.27 -34.03
CA VAL A 1179 11.77 -4.91 -34.56
C VAL A 1179 12.98 -4.00 -34.35
N ALA A 1180 14.19 -4.57 -34.36
CA ALA A 1180 15.41 -3.78 -34.37
C ALA A 1180 15.60 -3.11 -35.75
N GLY A 1181 16.02 -1.85 -35.77
CA GLY A 1181 16.18 -1.11 -37.02
C GLY A 1181 16.62 0.34 -36.81
N THR A 1182 16.75 1.08 -37.90
CA THR A 1182 17.07 2.50 -37.88
C THR A 1182 15.82 3.33 -38.15
N VAL A 1183 15.55 4.35 -37.34
CA VAL A 1183 14.41 5.26 -37.53
C VAL A 1183 14.57 6.00 -38.85
N LYS A 1184 13.74 5.70 -39.86
CA LYS A 1184 13.80 6.31 -41.19
C LYS A 1184 13.18 7.71 -41.21
N SER A 1185 12.01 7.85 -40.59
CA SER A 1185 11.27 9.12 -40.53
C SER A 1185 10.22 9.11 -39.42
N LEU A 1186 10.00 10.25 -38.79
CA LEU A 1186 8.88 10.49 -37.86
C LEU A 1186 7.68 11.07 -38.64
N ARG A 1187 6.47 10.59 -38.36
CA ARG A 1187 5.20 11.01 -38.98
C ARG A 1187 4.22 11.62 -37.97
N CYS A 1188 4.71 11.91 -36.78
CA CYS A 1188 3.97 12.53 -35.69
C CYS A 1188 4.84 13.57 -34.97
N ALA A 1189 4.18 14.45 -34.21
CA ALA A 1189 4.80 15.48 -33.39
C ALA A 1189 4.06 15.59 -32.04
N PRO A 1190 4.71 16.09 -30.97
CA PRO A 1190 4.03 16.39 -29.71
C PRO A 1190 2.75 17.22 -29.91
N GLY A 1191 1.69 16.89 -29.18
CA GLY A 1191 0.35 17.48 -29.29
C GLY A 1191 -0.54 16.91 -30.40
N LYS A 1192 -0.01 16.09 -31.31
CA LYS A 1192 -0.80 15.49 -32.41
C LYS A 1192 -1.71 14.39 -31.88
N ALA A 1193 -3.02 14.53 -32.08
CA ALA A 1193 -3.97 13.44 -31.87
C ALA A 1193 -3.73 12.30 -32.88
N VAL A 1194 -3.80 11.07 -32.40
CA VAL A 1194 -3.58 9.85 -33.17
C VAL A 1194 -4.71 8.87 -32.90
N THR A 1195 -5.03 8.05 -33.87
CA THR A 1195 -6.05 7.00 -33.86
C THR A 1195 -5.42 5.65 -34.20
N PRO A 1196 -6.02 4.51 -33.81
CA PRO A 1196 -5.46 3.21 -34.13
C PRO A 1196 -5.24 3.05 -35.64
N GLY A 1197 -4.02 2.74 -36.05
CA GLY A 1197 -3.62 2.61 -37.45
C GLY A 1197 -2.90 3.83 -38.03
N ASP A 1198 -2.93 5.00 -37.36
CA ASP A 1198 -2.18 6.16 -37.81
C ASP A 1198 -0.68 5.88 -37.80
N THR A 1199 0.00 6.17 -38.90
CA THR A 1199 1.46 5.98 -38.98
C THR A 1199 2.16 6.97 -38.06
N LEU A 1200 2.89 6.46 -37.06
CA LEU A 1200 3.66 7.28 -36.13
C LEU A 1200 5.08 7.52 -36.62
N LEU A 1201 5.74 6.46 -37.10
CA LEU A 1201 7.08 6.51 -37.68
C LEU A 1201 7.37 5.26 -38.54
N LEU A 1202 8.46 5.32 -39.30
CA LEU A 1202 8.96 4.22 -40.11
C LEU A 1202 10.34 3.77 -39.62
N LEU A 1203 10.53 2.46 -39.48
CA LEU A 1203 11.82 1.82 -39.22
C LEU A 1203 12.34 1.21 -40.53
N THR A 1204 13.64 1.29 -40.78
CA THR A 1204 14.32 0.42 -41.73
C THR A 1204 14.85 -0.79 -40.95
N PRO A 1205 14.29 -2.00 -41.13
CA PRO A 1205 14.82 -3.20 -40.46
C PRO A 1205 16.26 -3.45 -40.89
N ASN A 1206 17.14 -3.76 -39.93
CA ASN A 1206 18.41 -4.40 -40.28
C ASN A 1206 18.16 -5.90 -40.31
N GLU A 1207 18.26 -6.53 -41.49
CA GLU A 1207 18.29 -7.99 -41.57
C GLU A 1207 19.49 -8.50 -40.74
N ALA A 1208 19.23 -9.46 -39.85
CA ALA A 1208 20.26 -10.12 -39.07
C ALA A 1208 21.25 -10.83 -40.00
N ALA A 1209 22.54 -10.53 -39.82
CA ALA A 1209 23.63 -11.41 -40.26
C ALA A 1209 23.83 -12.53 -39.23
#